data_AF-A0A646HFR1-F1
#
_entry.id   AF-A0A646HFR1-F1
#
_cell.length_a   1.000
_cell.length_b   1.000
_cell.length_c   1.000
_cell.angle_alpha   90.00
_cell.angle_beta   90.00
_cell.angle_gamma   90.00
#
_symmetry.space_group_name_H-M   'P 1'
#
loop_
_entity.id
_entity.type
_entity.pdbx_description
1 polymer ?
#
loop_
_entity_poly.entity_id
_entity_poly.type
_entity_poly.pdbx_seq_one_letter_code
_entity_poly.pdbx_strand_id
1 'polypeptide(L)'
;MTNDKSNKELDKSTLRIPTFNMILRKILVVNAYGDKSLRDEILLQDELFYNTVSQLNFSKDSSEVRQLLSYLLELTGEPDSYLVEEILLDFVIGKGCTECSKTICEDAFGKHPTFADMMRHPWFEHLMNHPAQTEPYNPRPSFVRNDAFYWRNFHFPLFYHLQKGNSLALEVLEHLAAKGDILSMERVSLYYFDKCQFSKAFLLFKALHEKMQTTEWYDWAIKQEITYKLAHLYTYGEGVEQDLCKGAQYYKELDSGYNWGNRAQYQLGRMAEKRHNYQEAMDYYRKNIDCSEYSKYSFYRGDKPKDLFPLRLEIAFRQMKKKLNPIVDCLTLATCQKCNDMVLQLKVMMNAIVTIEWGDGETESVKWKVDDWGQVRHSYQSPGYYCITIKTDEENVLTGFHIVSHKAICSIDVSGCKGLTHLLCPNQMLKQMSLSKTEYLSVLDVHGNRLQRINLRKNPLLTIVDCSNNPLQKIEAVKHPPFSLMCIRKTRLGTKAKRRFHEIVRLNAGRLLSEGFVNQLTEPLLPTLLFYIKNSTWEDVLACLQQKNEDSKVNNNFTVLHKVYALLKAYRHVTPCPYKNGFMWASGTWVVIAHKFKTKRTGQIVESQALEEEFYLYERPWSMILGTPVKVWDNRLPFMMLPQHPNAYYAAMCLYNMVDNNTEMKKHKIPKITYGKESC
;
A
#
# COMPACT_ATOMS: atom_id res chain seq x y z
N MET A 1 38.44 4.91 82.19
CA MET A 1 38.97 4.25 80.97
C MET A 1 37.97 3.19 80.55
N THR A 2 37.83 3.04 79.23
CA THR A 2 37.06 2.01 78.49
C THR A 2 35.53 2.07 78.53
N ASN A 3 35.00 2.70 77.48
CA ASN A 3 33.88 2.31 76.62
C ASN A 3 32.70 1.60 77.28
N ASP A 4 31.68 2.39 77.61
CA ASP A 4 30.34 1.87 77.79
C ASP A 4 29.48 2.17 76.55
N LYS A 5 28.77 1.12 76.10
CA LYS A 5 27.93 1.07 74.91
C LYS A 5 26.70 1.95 75.13
N SER A 6 26.70 3.17 74.60
CA SER A 6 25.44 3.86 74.35
C SER A 6 24.82 3.31 73.06
N ASN A 7 23.96 2.29 73.22
CA ASN A 7 22.81 2.12 72.36
C ASN A 7 22.08 3.47 72.29
N LYS A 8 22.33 4.24 71.22
CA LYS A 8 21.31 5.19 70.75
C LYS A 8 20.31 4.33 70.00
N GLU A 9 19.29 3.86 70.73
CA GLU A 9 18.02 3.55 70.11
C GLU A 9 17.62 4.77 69.28
N LEU A 10 17.68 4.60 67.96
CA LEU A 10 17.08 5.54 67.04
C LEU A 10 15.58 5.57 67.36
N ASP A 11 15.05 6.78 67.50
CA ASP A 11 13.67 7.05 67.81
C ASP A 11 12.73 6.29 66.86
N LYS A 12 12.12 5.21 67.37
CA LYS A 12 11.12 4.39 66.69
C LYS A 12 9.81 5.15 66.43
N SER A 13 9.68 6.41 66.84
CA SER A 13 8.53 7.26 66.53
C SER A 13 8.64 8.04 65.20
N THR A 14 9.80 8.01 64.54
CA THR A 14 9.97 8.53 63.17
C THR A 14 9.62 7.52 62.07
N LEU A 15 9.56 6.22 62.40
CA LEU A 15 8.94 5.21 61.54
C LEU A 15 7.46 5.10 61.94
N ARG A 16 6.58 5.85 61.27
CA ARG A 16 5.13 5.60 61.37
C ARG A 16 4.81 4.24 60.75
N ILE A 17 4.86 3.24 61.62
CA ILE A 17 4.57 1.81 61.50
C ILE A 17 3.12 1.40 61.06
N PRO A 18 2.10 2.29 60.90
CA PRO A 18 0.80 1.86 60.34
C PRO A 18 0.79 1.57 58.83
N THR A 19 1.54 2.34 58.03
CA THR A 19 1.45 2.27 56.56
C THR A 19 2.12 1.01 56.00
N PHE A 20 3.17 0.56 56.67
CA PHE A 20 4.02 -0.55 56.26
C PHE A 20 3.46 -1.94 56.62
N ASN A 21 2.81 -2.06 57.79
CA ASN A 21 2.11 -3.29 58.19
C ASN A 21 0.85 -3.60 57.33
N MET A 22 0.29 -2.58 56.68
CA MET A 22 -0.82 -2.73 55.72
C MET A 22 -0.32 -3.22 54.34
N ILE A 23 0.89 -2.79 53.96
CA ILE A 23 1.55 -3.17 52.71
C ILE A 23 2.08 -4.61 52.81
N LEU A 24 2.67 -4.99 53.94
CA LEU A 24 3.11 -6.37 54.20
C LEU A 24 1.97 -7.39 54.34
N ARG A 25 0.81 -6.98 54.86
CA ARG A 25 -0.37 -7.87 54.91
C ARG A 25 -0.97 -8.15 53.52
N LYS A 26 -0.79 -7.26 52.54
CA LYS A 26 -1.16 -7.53 51.14
C LYS A 26 -0.15 -8.45 50.45
N ILE A 27 1.14 -8.32 50.77
CA ILE A 27 2.21 -9.22 50.29
C ILE A 27 2.04 -10.65 50.85
N LEU A 28 1.47 -10.83 52.05
CA LEU A 28 1.22 -12.15 52.68
C LEU A 28 -0.04 -12.89 52.19
N VAL A 29 -0.88 -12.31 51.33
CA VAL A 29 -2.03 -13.03 50.71
C VAL A 29 -1.57 -13.91 49.52
N VAL A 30 -0.26 -14.09 49.36
CA VAL A 30 0.40 -14.99 48.40
C VAL A 30 0.01 -16.49 48.53
N ASN A 31 -0.78 -16.96 49.51
CA ASN A 31 -0.96 -18.43 49.70
C ASN A 31 -2.37 -19.03 49.50
N ALA A 32 -3.35 -18.32 48.95
CA ALA A 32 -4.69 -18.88 48.75
C ALA A 32 -4.93 -19.36 47.30
N TYR A 33 -4.43 -20.56 46.98
CA TYR A 33 -4.93 -21.34 45.84
C TYR A 33 -6.44 -21.57 46.01
N GLY A 34 -7.28 -21.00 45.12
CA GLY A 34 -8.61 -21.58 44.84
C GLY A 34 -9.84 -20.69 44.61
N ASP A 35 -9.78 -19.35 44.57
CA ASP A 35 -11.02 -18.54 44.43
C ASP A 35 -11.00 -17.51 43.28
N LYS A 36 -12.06 -17.50 42.47
CA LYS A 36 -12.24 -16.68 41.25
C LYS A 36 -12.79 -15.27 41.53
N SER A 37 -13.11 -14.93 42.78
CA SER A 37 -13.78 -13.68 43.15
C SER A 37 -12.84 -12.46 43.34
N LEU A 38 -11.52 -12.65 43.37
CA LEU A 38 -10.52 -11.59 43.69
C LEU A 38 -9.98 -10.81 42.47
N ARG A 39 -10.66 -10.87 41.32
CA ARG A 39 -10.17 -10.39 40.03
C ARG A 39 -9.96 -8.86 39.95
N ASP A 40 -10.76 -8.08 40.67
CA ASP A 40 -10.71 -6.62 40.66
C ASP A 40 -9.71 -6.04 41.69
N GLU A 41 -9.33 -6.81 42.71
CA GLU A 41 -8.33 -6.38 43.71
C GLU A 41 -6.88 -6.46 43.19
N ILE A 42 -6.60 -7.31 42.20
CA ILE A 42 -5.28 -7.46 41.57
C ILE A 42 -4.93 -6.23 40.72
N LEU A 43 -5.89 -5.66 39.98
CA LEU A 43 -5.68 -4.43 39.18
C LEU A 43 -5.39 -3.19 40.04
N LEU A 44 -5.99 -3.12 41.23
CA LEU A 44 -5.72 -2.08 42.23
C LEU A 44 -4.35 -2.26 42.93
N GLN A 45 -3.76 -3.46 42.88
CA GLN A 45 -2.45 -3.75 43.47
C GLN A 45 -1.29 -3.28 42.57
N ASP A 46 -1.43 -3.37 41.25
CA ASP A 46 -0.42 -2.89 40.29
C ASP A 46 -0.28 -1.35 40.32
N GLU A 47 -1.39 -0.59 40.34
CA GLU A 47 -1.33 0.88 40.41
C GLU A 47 -0.71 1.40 41.71
N LEU A 48 -0.93 0.72 42.84
CA LEU A 48 -0.35 1.06 44.14
C LEU A 48 1.14 0.69 44.20
N PHE A 49 1.53 -0.41 43.58
CA PHE A 49 2.93 -0.80 43.42
C PHE A 49 3.70 0.21 42.55
N TYR A 50 3.21 0.51 41.35
CA TYR A 50 3.81 1.49 40.45
C TYR A 50 3.89 2.90 41.06
N ASN A 51 2.87 3.33 41.81
CA ASN A 51 2.91 4.60 42.53
C ASN A 51 3.93 4.61 43.67
N THR A 52 4.12 3.49 44.37
CA THR A 52 5.11 3.37 45.47
C THR A 52 6.53 3.36 44.92
N VAL A 53 6.79 2.64 43.82
CA VAL A 53 8.08 2.66 43.10
C VAL A 53 8.36 4.04 42.52
N SER A 54 7.36 4.70 41.93
CA SER A 54 7.49 6.08 41.44
C SER A 54 7.84 7.04 42.58
N GLN A 55 7.17 6.95 43.73
CA GLN A 55 7.45 7.80 44.89
C GLN A 55 8.83 7.54 45.52
N LEU A 56 9.28 6.28 45.58
CA LEU A 56 10.61 5.91 46.04
C LEU A 56 11.69 6.40 45.07
N ASN A 57 11.45 6.27 43.76
CA ASN A 57 12.31 6.85 42.74
C ASN A 57 12.42 8.36 42.98
N PHE A 58 11.33 9.11 43.16
CA PHE A 58 11.43 10.57 43.42
C PHE A 58 11.84 11.00 44.84
N SER A 59 12.21 10.07 45.73
CA SER A 59 12.72 10.40 47.07
C SER A 59 14.08 11.08 47.00
N LYS A 60 14.25 12.16 47.76
CA LYS A 60 15.52 12.89 47.90
C LYS A 60 16.40 12.35 49.03
N ASP A 61 15.91 11.44 49.85
CA ASP A 61 16.62 10.89 51.00
C ASP A 61 17.06 9.44 50.75
N SER A 62 18.36 9.25 50.54
CA SER A 62 18.96 7.95 50.23
C SER A 62 19.02 7.00 51.43
N SER A 63 18.81 7.50 52.65
CA SER A 63 18.87 6.69 53.87
C SER A 63 17.59 5.88 54.12
N GLU A 64 16.42 6.46 53.84
CA GLU A 64 15.12 5.80 53.98
C GLU A 64 14.92 4.71 52.93
N VAL A 65 15.32 4.96 51.68
CA VAL A 65 15.25 3.96 50.60
C VAL A 65 16.19 2.78 50.88
N ARG A 66 17.41 3.05 51.40
CA ARG A 66 18.36 1.99 51.80
C ARG A 66 17.80 1.11 52.92
N GLN A 67 17.21 1.69 53.97
CA GLN A 67 16.59 0.93 55.04
C GLN A 67 15.44 0.06 54.53
N LEU A 68 14.62 0.59 53.62
CA LEU A 68 13.51 -0.16 53.03
C LEU A 68 14.00 -1.34 52.18
N LEU A 69 15.07 -1.15 51.39
CA LEU A 69 15.64 -2.22 50.57
C LEU A 69 16.33 -3.30 51.39
N SER A 70 17.13 -2.93 52.39
CA SER A 70 17.74 -3.89 53.32
C SER A 70 16.67 -4.71 54.04
N TYR A 71 15.58 -4.08 54.44
CA TYR A 71 14.47 -4.74 55.09
C TYR A 71 13.68 -5.66 54.15
N LEU A 72 13.49 -5.28 52.87
CA LEU A 72 12.86 -6.14 51.86
C LEU A 72 13.73 -7.34 51.49
N LEU A 73 15.06 -7.16 51.39
CA LEU A 73 16.03 -8.25 51.17
C LEU A 73 16.13 -9.22 52.35
N GLU A 74 15.93 -8.75 53.58
CA GLU A 74 15.90 -9.58 54.79
C GLU A 74 14.58 -10.37 54.94
N LEU A 75 13.46 -9.84 54.45
CA LEU A 75 12.12 -10.40 54.69
C LEU A 75 11.78 -11.61 53.83
N THR A 76 12.28 -11.70 52.60
CA THR A 76 11.73 -12.67 51.64
C THR A 76 12.32 -14.06 51.81
N GLY A 77 13.55 -14.21 52.31
CA GLY A 77 14.21 -15.52 52.55
C GLY A 77 14.48 -16.37 51.29
N GLU A 78 13.68 -16.17 50.25
CA GLU A 78 13.82 -16.52 48.85
C GLU A 78 13.64 -15.24 48.00
N PRO A 79 14.23 -15.15 46.81
CA PRO A 79 14.29 -13.92 46.03
C PRO A 79 12.97 -13.66 45.28
N ASP A 80 11.95 -13.15 45.96
CA ASP A 80 10.84 -12.50 45.26
C ASP A 80 11.28 -11.07 44.87
N SER A 81 11.78 -11.04 43.64
CA SER A 81 12.83 -10.19 43.06
C SER A 81 12.37 -8.89 42.42
N TYR A 82 11.15 -8.43 42.72
CA TYR A 82 10.46 -7.47 41.87
C TYR A 82 10.95 -6.01 41.98
N LEU A 83 11.12 -5.51 43.21
CA LEU A 83 11.57 -4.13 43.45
C LEU A 83 13.04 -3.93 43.08
N VAL A 84 13.85 -4.97 43.31
CA VAL A 84 15.26 -4.99 42.99
C VAL A 84 15.42 -4.91 41.47
N GLU A 85 14.73 -5.76 40.71
CA GLU A 85 14.71 -5.76 39.24
C GLU A 85 14.41 -4.40 38.63
N GLU A 86 13.36 -3.69 39.08
CA GLU A 86 12.99 -2.35 38.57
C GLU A 86 14.06 -1.27 38.88
N ILE A 87 14.61 -1.27 40.11
CA ILE A 87 15.66 -0.31 40.52
C ILE A 87 16.97 -0.51 39.74
N LEU A 88 17.26 -1.76 39.39
CA LEU A 88 18.44 -2.13 38.61
C LEU A 88 18.24 -1.89 37.11
N LEU A 89 17.03 -2.09 36.62
CA LEU A 89 16.62 -1.68 35.29
C LEU A 89 16.86 -0.18 35.14
N ASP A 90 16.44 0.64 36.10
CA ASP A 90 16.72 2.08 36.12
C ASP A 90 18.23 2.42 36.11
N PHE A 91 19.07 1.58 36.72
CA PHE A 91 20.53 1.74 36.76
C PHE A 91 21.27 1.31 35.49
N VAL A 92 20.94 0.14 34.93
CA VAL A 92 21.49 -0.34 33.65
C VAL A 92 21.22 0.65 32.51
N ILE A 93 20.16 1.44 32.66
CA ILE A 93 19.50 2.19 31.59
C ILE A 93 19.74 3.69 31.75
N GLY A 94 19.93 4.23 32.96
CA GLY A 94 20.53 5.56 33.13
C GLY A 94 19.64 6.75 32.76
N LYS A 95 18.32 6.59 32.66
CA LYS A 95 17.37 7.72 32.68
C LYS A 95 16.28 7.44 33.70
N GLY A 96 16.25 8.22 34.77
CA GLY A 96 15.35 7.97 35.90
C GLY A 96 16.06 7.45 37.15
N CYS A 97 17.35 7.06 37.03
CA CYS A 97 18.22 6.86 38.18
C CYS A 97 18.18 8.09 39.07
N THR A 98 17.43 8.00 40.15
CA THR A 98 17.52 8.98 41.20
C THR A 98 18.80 8.70 41.97
N GLU A 99 19.27 9.68 42.72
CA GLU A 99 20.52 9.55 43.47
C GLU A 99 20.48 8.32 44.38
N CYS A 100 19.28 7.91 44.81
CA CYS A 100 18.97 6.68 45.53
C CYS A 100 19.25 5.40 44.72
N SER A 101 18.62 5.20 43.55
CA SER A 101 18.83 3.99 42.71
C SER A 101 20.28 3.86 42.26
N LYS A 102 20.93 4.98 41.96
CA LYS A 102 22.37 5.03 41.66
C LYS A 102 23.22 4.61 42.86
N THR A 103 22.93 5.15 44.05
CA THR A 103 23.68 4.85 45.27
C THR A 103 23.54 3.38 45.69
N ILE A 104 22.35 2.80 45.56
CA ILE A 104 22.09 1.39 45.91
C ILE A 104 22.84 0.45 44.97
N CYS A 105 22.84 0.74 43.67
CA CYS A 105 23.61 -0.04 42.70
C CYS A 105 25.12 0.17 42.83
N GLU A 106 25.59 1.39 43.16
CA GLU A 106 27.00 1.65 43.48
C GLU A 106 27.45 0.94 44.77
N ASP A 107 26.57 0.77 45.76
CA ASP A 107 26.87 -0.02 46.96
C ASP A 107 26.89 -1.53 46.66
N ALA A 108 25.96 -2.02 45.83
CA ALA A 108 25.83 -3.43 45.49
C ALA A 108 26.93 -3.94 44.53
N PHE A 109 27.38 -3.09 43.60
CA PHE A 109 28.30 -3.50 42.53
C PHE A 109 29.54 -2.62 42.38
N GLY A 110 29.63 -1.52 43.12
CA GLY A 110 30.69 -0.52 42.96
C GLY A 110 30.35 0.57 41.94
N LYS A 111 31.22 1.59 41.85
CA LYS A 111 31.06 2.68 40.87
C LYS A 111 31.37 2.18 39.46
N HIS A 112 30.40 2.30 38.56
CA HIS A 112 30.48 1.85 37.16
C HIS A 112 30.75 0.35 37.00
N PRO A 113 29.86 -0.53 37.51
CA PRO A 113 30.07 -1.96 37.43
C PRO A 113 29.98 -2.46 35.98
N THR A 114 30.83 -3.40 35.62
CA THR A 114 30.71 -4.13 34.34
C THR A 114 29.61 -5.19 34.46
N PHE A 115 29.10 -5.71 33.34
CA PHE A 115 28.17 -6.84 33.38
C PHE A 115 28.76 -8.04 34.13
N ALA A 116 30.07 -8.26 34.00
CA ALA A 116 30.78 -9.32 34.73
C ALA A 116 30.78 -9.10 36.25
N ASP A 117 30.87 -7.85 36.71
CA ASP A 117 30.76 -7.53 38.14
C ASP A 117 29.34 -7.77 38.65
N MET A 118 28.33 -7.48 37.82
CA MET A 118 26.94 -7.75 38.15
C MET A 118 26.63 -9.25 38.23
N MET A 119 27.13 -10.05 37.27
CA MET A 119 26.97 -11.51 37.23
C MET A 119 27.59 -12.26 38.42
N ARG A 120 28.48 -11.63 39.20
CA ARG A 120 29.01 -12.23 40.44
C ARG A 120 28.03 -12.17 41.60
N HIS A 121 26.96 -11.37 41.49
CA HIS A 121 25.98 -11.24 42.55
C HIS A 121 24.89 -12.33 42.39
N PRO A 122 24.62 -13.18 43.42
CA PRO A 122 23.76 -14.36 43.29
C PRO A 122 22.35 -14.10 42.74
N TRP A 123 21.70 -12.99 43.13
CA TRP A 123 20.37 -12.66 42.62
C TRP A 123 20.40 -12.16 41.15
N PHE A 124 21.46 -11.45 40.71
CA PHE A 124 21.55 -10.98 39.32
C PHE A 124 21.86 -12.16 38.39
N GLU A 125 22.74 -13.05 38.86
CA GLU A 125 22.96 -14.34 38.22
C GLU A 125 21.65 -15.14 38.12
N HIS A 126 20.86 -15.20 39.20
CA HIS A 126 19.56 -15.86 39.22
C HIS A 126 18.57 -15.25 38.19
N LEU A 127 18.43 -13.93 38.19
CA LEU A 127 17.61 -13.17 37.23
C LEU A 127 18.02 -13.49 35.78
N MET A 128 19.32 -13.41 35.50
CA MET A 128 19.84 -13.70 34.16
C MET A 128 19.74 -15.18 33.80
N ASN A 129 19.67 -16.09 34.77
CA ASN A 129 19.53 -17.54 34.60
C ASN A 129 18.07 -18.02 34.56
N HIS A 130 17.09 -17.14 34.79
CA HIS A 130 15.69 -17.50 34.74
C HIS A 130 15.34 -18.06 33.34
N PRO A 131 14.71 -19.26 33.25
CA PRO A 131 14.42 -19.87 31.97
C PRO A 131 13.50 -18.97 31.14
N ALA A 132 13.94 -18.62 29.93
CA ALA A 132 13.13 -17.96 28.90
C ALA A 132 12.09 -18.92 28.28
N GLN A 133 11.41 -19.72 29.10
CA GLN A 133 10.38 -20.64 28.64
C GLN A 133 9.07 -19.89 28.36
N THR A 134 8.94 -19.50 27.09
CA THR A 134 7.76 -19.79 26.24
C THR A 134 6.39 -19.66 26.90
N GLU A 135 5.94 -18.45 27.17
CA GLU A 135 4.50 -18.18 27.07
C GLU A 135 4.21 -17.61 25.67
N PRO A 136 3.23 -18.16 24.95
CA PRO A 136 2.92 -17.69 23.61
C PRO A 136 2.51 -16.22 23.68
N TYR A 137 3.21 -15.39 22.90
CA TYR A 137 2.78 -14.02 22.63
C TYR A 137 1.32 -14.01 22.15
N ASN A 138 0.40 -13.53 22.99
CA ASN A 138 -0.98 -13.26 22.59
C ASN A 138 -1.16 -11.75 22.39
N PRO A 139 -1.30 -11.25 21.14
CA PRO A 139 -1.55 -9.83 20.86
C PRO A 139 -2.97 -9.39 21.28
N ARG A 140 -3.84 -10.31 21.72
CA ARG A 140 -5.12 -10.01 22.34
C ARG A 140 -5.00 -10.19 23.86
N PRO A 141 -5.56 -9.28 24.67
CA PRO A 141 -5.49 -9.40 26.11
C PRO A 141 -6.38 -10.57 26.57
N SER A 142 -5.78 -11.74 26.77
CA SER A 142 -6.35 -12.77 27.64
C SER A 142 -5.33 -13.06 28.73
N PHE A 143 -5.60 -12.47 29.88
CA PHE A 143 -4.96 -12.69 31.18
C PHE A 143 -4.58 -14.16 31.42
N VAL A 144 -3.32 -14.53 31.20
CA VAL A 144 -2.70 -15.72 31.80
C VAL A 144 -1.19 -15.44 31.97
N ARG A 145 -0.74 -15.64 33.23
CA ARG A 145 0.60 -15.63 33.85
C ARG A 145 1.44 -14.34 33.81
N ASN A 146 1.92 -13.97 35.01
CA ASN A 146 2.60 -12.71 35.31
C ASN A 146 4.02 -12.59 34.72
N ASP A 147 4.67 -13.71 34.37
CA ASP A 147 6.08 -13.69 33.91
C ASP A 147 6.24 -13.00 32.54
N ALA A 148 5.27 -13.15 31.63
CA ALA A 148 5.32 -12.55 30.29
C ALA A 148 5.16 -11.01 30.31
N PHE A 149 4.41 -10.46 31.27
CA PHE A 149 4.26 -9.02 31.47
C PHE A 149 5.57 -8.41 32.00
N TYR A 150 6.27 -9.11 32.88
CA TYR A 150 7.53 -8.64 33.48
C TYR A 150 8.72 -8.73 32.53
N TRP A 151 8.84 -9.83 31.78
CA TRP A 151 9.83 -9.93 30.72
C TRP A 151 9.66 -8.82 29.66
N ARG A 152 8.43 -8.36 29.39
CA ARG A 152 8.17 -7.22 28.49
C ARG A 152 8.65 -5.90 29.07
N ASN A 153 8.45 -5.66 30.37
CA ASN A 153 8.93 -4.47 31.07
C ASN A 153 10.47 -4.46 31.18
N PHE A 154 11.11 -5.62 31.30
CA PHE A 154 12.57 -5.74 31.29
C PHE A 154 13.18 -5.41 29.92
N HIS A 155 12.61 -5.94 28.84
CA HIS A 155 13.13 -5.78 27.47
C HIS A 155 12.98 -4.38 26.90
N PHE A 156 11.83 -3.72 27.10
CA PHE A 156 11.51 -2.46 26.42
C PHE A 156 12.50 -1.32 26.72
N PRO A 157 12.88 -1.08 27.99
CA PRO A 157 13.91 -0.11 28.35
C PRO A 157 15.30 -0.47 27.81
N LEU A 158 15.69 -1.76 27.84
CA LEU A 158 16.96 -2.21 27.28
C LEU A 158 17.03 -1.94 25.77
N PHE A 159 15.95 -2.16 25.02
CA PHE A 159 15.90 -1.87 23.59
C PHE A 159 16.04 -0.37 23.30
N TYR A 160 15.35 0.47 24.08
CA TYR A 160 15.47 1.91 23.95
C TYR A 160 16.90 2.42 24.21
N HIS A 161 17.63 1.80 25.14
CA HIS A 161 19.00 2.20 25.48
C HIS A 161 20.06 1.58 24.57
N LEU A 162 19.82 0.38 24.05
CA LEU A 162 20.58 -0.19 22.96
C LEU A 162 20.57 0.76 21.74
N GLN A 163 19.42 1.34 21.39
CA GLN A 163 19.31 2.34 20.32
C GLN A 163 20.15 3.60 20.58
N LYS A 164 20.42 3.94 21.84
CA LYS A 164 21.31 5.05 22.24
C LYS A 164 22.79 4.67 22.31
N GLY A 165 23.14 3.40 22.05
CA GLY A 165 24.52 2.90 22.09
C GLY A 165 25.04 2.62 23.50
N ASN A 166 24.16 2.31 24.46
CA ASN A 166 24.58 1.89 25.79
C ASN A 166 25.22 0.48 25.73
N SER A 167 26.49 0.37 26.14
CA SER A 167 27.26 -0.88 26.10
C SER A 167 26.77 -1.93 27.08
N LEU A 168 26.35 -1.53 28.28
CA LEU A 168 25.84 -2.45 29.30
C LEU A 168 24.50 -3.07 28.87
N ALA A 169 23.62 -2.27 28.25
CA ALA A 169 22.38 -2.78 27.67
C ALA A 169 22.65 -3.81 26.55
N LEU A 170 23.70 -3.59 25.74
CA LEU A 170 24.13 -4.56 24.74
C LEU A 170 24.66 -5.84 25.39
N GLU A 171 25.52 -5.77 26.41
CA GLU A 171 26.06 -6.93 27.12
C GLU A 171 24.96 -7.79 27.76
N VAL A 172 23.97 -7.16 28.41
CA VAL A 172 22.80 -7.85 28.99
C VAL A 172 22.00 -8.57 27.90
N LEU A 173 21.69 -7.89 26.80
CA LEU A 173 20.92 -8.47 25.71
C LEU A 173 21.69 -9.56 24.95
N GLU A 174 23.02 -9.43 24.81
CA GLU A 174 23.88 -10.47 24.24
C GLU A 174 23.87 -11.74 25.10
N HIS A 175 23.93 -11.59 26.43
CA HIS A 175 23.85 -12.72 27.36
C HIS A 175 22.51 -13.44 27.25
N LEU A 176 21.40 -12.69 27.19
CA LEU A 176 20.06 -13.26 27.00
C LEU A 176 19.90 -13.92 25.62
N ALA A 177 20.43 -13.28 24.56
CA ALA A 177 20.43 -13.85 23.23
C ALA A 177 21.23 -15.16 23.15
N ALA A 178 22.36 -15.26 23.85
CA ALA A 178 23.16 -16.48 23.93
C ALA A 178 22.41 -17.65 24.62
N LYS A 179 21.48 -17.32 25.53
CA LYS A 179 20.56 -18.29 26.15
C LYS A 179 19.35 -18.62 25.28
N GLY A 180 19.24 -17.99 24.12
CA GLY A 180 18.18 -18.20 23.16
C GLY A 180 16.91 -17.40 23.45
N ASP A 181 16.96 -16.33 24.23
CA ASP A 181 15.81 -15.44 24.36
C ASP A 181 15.46 -14.81 23.00
N ILE A 182 14.24 -15.03 22.51
CA ILE A 182 13.84 -14.67 21.13
C ILE A 182 13.88 -13.16 20.90
N LEU A 183 13.39 -12.36 21.84
CA LEU A 183 13.30 -10.90 21.71
C LEU A 183 14.69 -10.25 21.76
N SER A 184 15.57 -10.75 22.62
CA SER A 184 16.97 -10.34 22.70
C SER A 184 17.74 -10.74 21.45
N MET A 185 17.56 -11.97 20.96
CA MET A 185 18.15 -12.42 19.69
C MET A 185 17.72 -11.52 18.53
N GLU A 186 16.42 -11.19 18.42
CA GLU A 186 15.90 -10.26 17.41
C GLU A 186 16.57 -8.88 17.51
N ARG A 187 16.57 -8.28 18.71
CA ARG A 187 17.03 -6.90 18.88
C ARG A 187 18.53 -6.74 18.75
N VAL A 188 19.32 -7.68 19.27
CA VAL A 188 20.78 -7.67 19.14
C VAL A 188 21.19 -7.92 17.69
N SER A 189 20.53 -8.86 17.00
CA SER A 189 20.83 -9.11 15.59
C SER A 189 20.52 -7.91 14.69
N LEU A 190 19.39 -7.23 14.92
CA LEU A 190 19.06 -5.96 14.24
C LEU A 190 20.04 -4.85 14.57
N TYR A 191 20.45 -4.70 15.84
CA TYR A 191 21.45 -3.72 16.24
C TYR A 191 22.79 -3.94 15.53
N TYR A 192 23.28 -5.19 15.48
CA TYR A 192 24.50 -5.52 14.76
C TYR A 192 24.39 -5.29 13.26
N PHE A 193 23.24 -5.61 12.67
CA PHE A 193 22.97 -5.32 11.27
C PHE A 193 23.06 -3.81 10.98
N ASP A 194 22.43 -2.98 11.83
CA ASP A 194 22.42 -1.52 11.69
C ASP A 194 23.81 -0.89 11.94
N LYS A 195 24.66 -1.54 12.74
CA LYS A 195 26.08 -1.18 12.93
C LYS A 195 27.02 -1.79 11.88
N CYS A 196 26.49 -2.43 10.84
CA CYS A 196 27.26 -3.14 9.80
C CYS A 196 28.20 -4.24 10.33
N GLN A 197 27.92 -4.78 11.53
CA GLN A 197 28.63 -5.92 12.10
C GLN A 197 28.02 -7.24 11.58
N PHE A 198 28.06 -7.41 10.26
CA PHE A 198 27.25 -8.42 9.55
C PHE A 198 27.53 -9.86 9.95
N SER A 199 28.78 -10.22 10.27
CA SER A 199 29.11 -11.60 10.70
C SER A 199 28.42 -11.96 12.02
N LYS A 200 28.35 -11.03 12.97
CA LYS A 200 27.64 -11.24 14.24
C LYS A 200 26.13 -11.30 14.04
N ALA A 201 25.61 -10.37 13.23
CA ALA A 201 24.19 -10.34 12.88
C ALA A 201 23.76 -11.64 12.18
N PHE A 202 24.56 -12.15 11.24
CA PHE A 202 24.29 -13.37 10.49
C PHE A 202 24.14 -14.59 11.40
N LEU A 203 25.06 -14.79 12.34
CA LEU A 203 25.03 -15.92 13.28
C LEU A 203 23.74 -15.91 14.11
N LEU A 204 23.37 -14.74 14.65
CA LEU A 204 22.14 -14.59 15.44
C LEU A 204 20.88 -14.74 14.59
N PHE A 205 20.82 -14.13 13.39
CA PHE A 205 19.67 -14.29 12.50
C PHE A 205 19.45 -15.75 12.09
N LYS A 206 20.53 -16.47 11.78
CA LYS A 206 20.46 -17.88 11.41
C LYS A 206 19.93 -18.74 12.58
N ALA A 207 20.52 -18.57 13.77
CA ALA A 207 20.08 -19.30 14.97
C ALA A 207 18.63 -18.98 15.34
N LEU A 208 18.23 -17.71 15.23
CA LEU A 208 16.87 -17.27 15.50
C LEU A 208 15.88 -17.86 14.49
N HIS A 209 16.20 -17.80 13.19
CA HIS A 209 15.37 -18.37 12.15
C HIS A 209 15.15 -19.89 12.35
N GLU A 210 16.20 -20.65 12.64
CA GLU A 210 16.11 -22.09 12.94
C GLU A 210 15.22 -22.36 14.15
N LYS A 211 15.38 -21.60 15.24
CA LYS A 211 14.56 -21.71 16.45
C LYS A 211 13.08 -21.39 16.20
N MET A 212 12.78 -20.44 15.31
CA MET A 212 11.42 -20.08 14.91
C MET A 212 10.75 -21.08 13.95
N GLN A 213 11.47 -22.09 13.46
CA GLN A 213 10.85 -23.21 12.72
C GLN A 213 10.35 -24.32 13.66
N THR A 214 10.93 -24.44 14.86
CA THR A 214 10.64 -25.52 15.80
C THR A 214 9.78 -25.09 16.99
N THR A 215 9.59 -23.78 17.20
CA THR A 215 8.81 -23.22 18.31
C THR A 215 7.43 -22.75 17.83
N GLU A 216 6.36 -23.06 18.56
CA GLU A 216 5.02 -22.45 18.38
C GLU A 216 5.00 -21.00 18.86
N TRP A 217 5.85 -20.15 18.28
CA TRP A 217 5.88 -18.71 18.57
C TRP A 217 5.02 -17.95 17.56
N TYR A 218 4.07 -17.14 18.06
CA TYR A 218 3.00 -16.55 17.24
C TYR A 218 3.39 -15.24 16.51
N ASP A 219 4.59 -14.69 16.74
CA ASP A 219 4.98 -13.44 16.08
C ASP A 219 5.51 -13.67 14.63
N TRP A 220 4.55 -13.67 13.71
CA TRP A 220 4.81 -13.77 12.27
C TRP A 220 5.56 -12.56 11.71
N ALA A 221 5.51 -11.38 12.36
CA ALA A 221 6.17 -10.18 11.86
C ALA A 221 7.68 -10.25 12.08
N ILE A 222 8.10 -10.67 13.28
CA ILE A 222 9.51 -10.94 13.60
C ILE A 222 10.06 -12.00 12.66
N LYS A 223 9.36 -13.12 12.49
CA LYS A 223 9.80 -14.21 11.58
C LYS A 223 10.09 -13.68 10.18
N GLN A 224 9.19 -12.85 9.63
CA GLN A 224 9.37 -12.31 8.30
C GLN A 224 10.53 -11.30 8.20
N GLU A 225 10.74 -10.44 9.21
CA GLU A 225 11.86 -9.50 9.23
C GLU A 225 13.21 -10.22 9.27
N ILE A 226 13.35 -11.21 10.15
CA ILE A 226 14.58 -11.99 10.30
C ILE A 226 14.89 -12.78 9.02
N THR A 227 13.90 -13.46 8.45
CA THR A 227 14.06 -14.17 7.17
C THR A 227 14.48 -13.21 6.05
N TYR A 228 13.92 -11.99 6.00
CA TYR A 228 14.29 -11.00 4.99
C TYR A 228 15.75 -10.53 5.17
N LYS A 229 16.17 -10.24 6.41
CA LYS A 229 17.55 -9.84 6.71
C LYS A 229 18.55 -10.95 6.40
N LEU A 230 18.22 -12.20 6.71
CA LEU A 230 19.05 -13.36 6.39
C LEU A 230 19.20 -13.53 4.86
N ALA A 231 18.09 -13.40 4.12
CA ALA A 231 18.10 -13.41 2.66
C ALA A 231 19.00 -12.32 2.07
N HIS A 232 18.99 -11.12 2.66
CA HIS A 232 19.85 -10.00 2.28
C HIS A 232 21.33 -10.34 2.43
N LEU A 233 21.74 -10.83 3.61
CA LEU A 233 23.14 -11.14 3.90
C LEU A 233 23.69 -12.19 2.92
N TYR A 234 22.94 -13.26 2.63
CA TYR A 234 23.33 -14.25 1.62
C TYR A 234 23.40 -13.66 0.20
N THR A 235 22.47 -12.76 -0.15
CA THR A 235 22.40 -12.17 -1.49
C THR A 235 23.60 -11.25 -1.79
N TYR A 236 24.07 -10.52 -0.78
CA TYR A 236 25.16 -9.55 -0.93
C TYR A 236 26.52 -10.08 -0.45
N GLY A 237 26.57 -11.23 0.22
CA GLY A 237 27.81 -11.77 0.79
C GLY A 237 28.30 -10.96 1.99
N GLU A 238 27.39 -10.38 2.76
CA GLU A 238 27.71 -9.53 3.91
C GLU A 238 27.78 -10.40 5.17
N GLY A 239 28.97 -10.54 5.74
CA GLY A 239 29.19 -11.36 6.93
C GLY A 239 29.09 -12.88 6.71
N VAL A 240 28.79 -13.32 5.48
CA VAL A 240 28.71 -14.71 5.01
C VAL A 240 29.14 -14.76 3.53
N GLU A 241 29.59 -15.92 3.03
CA GLU A 241 29.83 -16.11 1.60
C GLU A 241 28.56 -15.84 0.77
N GLN A 242 28.72 -15.18 -0.38
CA GLN A 242 27.59 -14.86 -1.26
C GLN A 242 26.96 -16.14 -1.82
N ASP A 243 25.67 -16.31 -1.57
CA ASP A 243 24.88 -17.45 -2.04
C ASP A 243 23.51 -16.97 -2.54
N LEU A 244 23.42 -16.72 -3.86
CA LEU A 244 22.20 -16.27 -4.50
C LEU A 244 21.08 -17.34 -4.47
N CYS A 245 21.42 -18.61 -4.36
CA CYS A 245 20.41 -19.67 -4.31
C CYS A 245 19.73 -19.68 -2.94
N LYS A 246 20.51 -19.64 -1.85
CA LYS A 246 19.96 -19.52 -0.49
C LYS A 246 19.22 -18.20 -0.27
N GLY A 247 19.78 -17.08 -0.73
CA GLY A 247 19.09 -15.80 -0.65
C GLY A 247 17.70 -15.84 -1.31
N ALA A 248 17.60 -16.44 -2.50
CA ALA A 248 16.34 -16.58 -3.21
C ALA A 248 15.37 -17.54 -2.52
N GLN A 249 15.87 -18.61 -1.88
CA GLN A 249 15.05 -19.53 -1.10
C GLN A 249 14.35 -18.79 0.05
N TYR A 250 15.10 -18.03 0.86
CA TYR A 250 14.52 -17.27 1.97
C TYR A 250 13.56 -16.16 1.49
N TYR A 251 13.86 -15.46 0.39
CA TYR A 251 12.88 -14.51 -0.15
C TYR A 251 11.61 -15.19 -0.66
N LYS A 252 11.69 -16.42 -1.19
CA LYS A 252 10.50 -17.18 -1.61
C LYS A 252 9.63 -17.59 -0.44
N GLU A 253 10.20 -17.88 0.73
CA GLU A 253 9.43 -18.11 1.96
C GLU A 253 8.56 -16.90 2.35
N LEU A 254 8.95 -15.71 1.89
CA LEU A 254 8.25 -14.45 2.15
C LEU A 254 7.27 -14.05 1.04
N ASP A 255 7.20 -14.74 -0.11
CA ASP A 255 6.46 -14.29 -1.31
C ASP A 255 4.97 -13.99 -1.02
N SER A 256 4.38 -14.68 -0.04
CA SER A 256 2.99 -14.50 0.42
C SER A 256 2.85 -13.75 1.76
N GLY A 257 3.95 -13.25 2.33
CA GLY A 257 3.98 -12.59 3.64
C GLY A 257 3.38 -11.18 3.60
N TYR A 258 2.48 -10.88 4.55
CA TYR A 258 1.73 -9.62 4.62
C TYR A 258 2.61 -8.36 4.65
N ASN A 259 3.74 -8.37 5.38
CA ASN A 259 4.58 -7.18 5.56
C ASN A 259 5.79 -7.14 4.61
N TRP A 260 6.31 -8.30 4.21
CA TRP A 260 7.60 -8.39 3.50
C TRP A 260 7.51 -8.96 2.09
N GLY A 261 6.36 -9.53 1.67
CA GLY A 261 6.25 -10.22 0.39
C GLY A 261 6.54 -9.33 -0.82
N ASN A 262 6.05 -8.10 -0.80
CA ASN A 262 6.37 -7.10 -1.83
C ASN A 262 7.89 -6.87 -1.92
N ARG A 263 8.56 -6.62 -0.79
CA ARG A 263 10.00 -6.36 -0.78
C ARG A 263 10.80 -7.60 -1.20
N ALA A 264 10.39 -8.78 -0.78
CA ALA A 264 10.99 -10.05 -1.16
C ALA A 264 10.86 -10.32 -2.67
N GLN A 265 9.68 -10.10 -3.25
CA GLN A 265 9.45 -10.19 -4.71
C GLN A 265 10.37 -9.26 -5.48
N TYR A 266 10.53 -8.01 -5.04
CA TYR A 266 11.46 -7.09 -5.68
C TYR A 266 12.91 -7.61 -5.65
N GLN A 267 13.35 -8.18 -4.52
CA GLN A 267 14.69 -8.77 -4.44
C GLN A 267 14.84 -10.00 -5.33
N LEU A 268 13.82 -10.87 -5.39
CA LEU A 268 13.80 -11.99 -6.34
C LEU A 268 13.92 -11.52 -7.79
N GLY A 269 13.22 -10.43 -8.15
CA GLY A 269 13.36 -9.80 -9.45
C GLY A 269 14.79 -9.31 -9.72
N ARG A 270 15.42 -8.64 -8.74
CA ARG A 270 16.82 -8.17 -8.85
C ARG A 270 17.81 -9.32 -9.00
N MET A 271 17.54 -10.46 -8.36
CA MET A 271 18.35 -11.66 -8.48
C MET A 271 18.18 -12.33 -9.84
N ALA A 272 16.96 -12.39 -10.37
CA ALA A 272 16.68 -12.87 -11.72
C ALA A 272 17.38 -11.98 -12.77
N GLU A 273 17.40 -10.66 -12.58
CA GLU A 273 18.18 -9.74 -13.42
C GLU A 273 19.67 -10.06 -13.44
N LYS A 274 20.28 -10.30 -12.27
CA LYS A 274 21.71 -10.67 -12.15
C LYS A 274 22.01 -11.99 -12.87
N ARG A 275 21.02 -12.89 -12.96
CA ARG A 275 21.11 -14.16 -13.71
C ARG A 275 20.76 -14.01 -15.18
N HIS A 276 20.50 -12.80 -15.68
CA HIS A 276 20.03 -12.51 -17.03
C HIS A 276 18.69 -13.16 -17.39
N ASN A 277 17.89 -13.59 -16.40
CA ASN A 277 16.53 -14.08 -16.61
C ASN A 277 15.52 -12.92 -16.55
N TYR A 278 15.49 -12.11 -17.60
CA TYR A 278 14.70 -10.88 -17.61
C TYR A 278 13.18 -11.11 -17.60
N GLN A 279 12.72 -12.24 -18.14
CA GLN A 279 11.30 -12.59 -18.11
C GLN A 279 10.85 -12.87 -16.67
N GLU A 280 11.60 -13.69 -15.93
CA GLU A 280 11.33 -13.95 -14.51
C GLU A 280 11.43 -12.65 -13.68
N ALA A 281 12.42 -11.80 -13.95
CA ALA A 281 12.54 -10.51 -13.27
C ALA A 281 11.32 -9.63 -13.49
N MET A 282 10.85 -9.54 -14.73
CA MET A 282 9.65 -8.80 -15.11
C MET A 282 8.42 -9.33 -14.39
N ASP A 283 8.27 -10.66 -14.28
CA ASP A 283 7.14 -11.28 -13.59
C ASP A 283 7.11 -10.93 -12.10
N TYR A 284 8.26 -10.95 -11.41
CA TYR A 284 8.34 -10.51 -10.01
C TYR A 284 8.01 -9.03 -9.84
N TYR A 285 8.54 -8.15 -10.68
CA TYR A 285 8.21 -6.72 -10.61
C TYR A 285 6.73 -6.45 -10.90
N ARG A 286 6.15 -7.21 -11.83
CA ARG A 286 4.74 -7.14 -12.19
C ARG A 286 3.80 -7.53 -11.06
N LYS A 287 4.20 -8.46 -10.18
CA LYS A 287 3.40 -8.83 -9.00
C LYS A 287 3.18 -7.66 -8.03
N ASN A 288 4.12 -6.71 -8.01
CA ASN A 288 4.22 -5.72 -6.94
C ASN A 288 3.98 -4.27 -7.40
N ILE A 289 4.30 -3.94 -8.65
CA ILE A 289 4.19 -2.56 -9.18
C ILE A 289 2.77 -1.99 -9.08
N ASP A 290 1.77 -2.86 -9.03
CA ASP A 290 0.34 -2.54 -8.97
C ASP A 290 -0.27 -2.69 -7.57
N CYS A 291 0.56 -2.85 -6.53
CA CYS A 291 0.07 -2.83 -5.15
C CYS A 291 -0.58 -1.47 -4.82
N SER A 292 -1.73 -1.51 -4.13
CA SER A 292 -2.48 -0.30 -3.77
C SER A 292 -1.66 0.70 -2.98
N GLU A 293 -0.77 0.18 -2.13
CA GLU A 293 0.18 0.96 -1.34
C GLU A 293 1.13 1.80 -2.20
N TYR A 294 1.54 1.29 -3.36
CA TYR A 294 2.64 1.85 -4.15
C TYR A 294 2.19 2.60 -5.41
N SER A 295 0.89 2.67 -5.70
CA SER A 295 0.36 3.42 -6.84
C SER A 295 0.67 4.92 -6.77
N LYS A 296 0.72 5.61 -7.93
CA LYS A 296 1.03 7.05 -8.03
C LYS A 296 0.13 7.95 -7.17
N TYR A 297 -1.14 7.58 -7.03
CA TYR A 297 -2.15 8.33 -6.28
C TYR A 297 -2.47 7.71 -4.91
N SER A 298 -1.72 6.68 -4.50
CA SER A 298 -1.88 6.04 -3.20
C SER A 298 -1.72 7.04 -2.06
N PHE A 299 -2.69 7.04 -1.15
CA PHE A 299 -2.59 7.77 0.11
C PHE A 299 -1.35 7.32 0.92
N TYR A 300 -1.08 6.01 0.97
CA TYR A 300 0.05 5.43 1.72
C TYR A 300 1.43 5.81 1.20
N ARG A 301 1.55 6.21 -0.09
CA ARG A 301 2.82 6.69 -0.67
C ARG A 301 3.25 8.03 -0.04
N GLY A 302 2.30 8.84 0.44
CA GLY A 302 2.57 10.14 1.07
C GLY A 302 3.01 10.05 2.54
N ASP A 303 2.60 9.00 3.25
CA ASP A 303 2.85 8.84 4.70
C ASP A 303 4.28 8.34 5.02
N LYS A 304 4.97 7.75 4.05
CA LYS A 304 6.37 7.29 4.18
C LYS A 304 7.29 8.01 3.18
N PRO A 305 7.47 9.34 3.28
CA PRO A 305 8.23 10.11 2.28
C PRO A 305 9.71 9.71 2.15
N LYS A 306 10.25 8.93 3.10
CA LYS A 306 11.61 8.36 3.03
C LYS A 306 11.67 6.99 2.35
N ASP A 307 10.54 6.31 2.09
CA ASP A 307 10.55 5.00 1.44
C ASP A 307 10.67 5.15 -0.09
N LEU A 308 11.88 4.92 -0.60
CA LEU A 308 12.18 4.97 -2.03
C LEU A 308 11.79 3.68 -2.77
N PHE A 309 11.26 2.67 -2.07
CA PHE A 309 10.89 1.38 -2.65
C PHE A 309 9.96 1.49 -3.87
N PRO A 310 8.84 2.26 -3.84
CA PRO A 310 7.93 2.36 -4.99
C PRO A 310 8.63 2.89 -6.24
N LEU A 311 9.48 3.90 -6.06
CA LEU A 311 10.26 4.49 -7.15
C LEU A 311 11.29 3.49 -7.70
N ARG A 312 11.98 2.74 -6.84
CA ARG A 312 12.95 1.72 -7.25
C ARG A 312 12.29 0.57 -8.02
N LEU A 313 11.12 0.13 -7.57
CA LEU A 313 10.32 -0.90 -8.25
C LEU A 313 9.87 -0.43 -9.63
N GLU A 314 9.37 0.81 -9.72
CA GLU A 314 8.96 1.43 -10.99
C GLU A 314 10.13 1.57 -11.98
N ILE A 315 11.30 1.99 -11.50
CA ILE A 315 12.51 2.07 -12.33
C ILE A 315 12.92 0.67 -12.84
N ALA A 316 12.95 -0.34 -11.96
CA ALA A 316 13.35 -1.69 -12.32
C ALA A 316 12.38 -2.32 -13.35
N PHE A 317 11.06 -2.17 -13.13
CA PHE A 317 10.03 -2.61 -14.08
C PHE A 317 10.21 -1.96 -15.46
N ARG A 318 10.41 -0.64 -15.50
CA ARG A 318 10.64 0.10 -16.75
C ARG A 318 11.90 -0.36 -17.47
N GLN A 319 13.00 -0.57 -16.75
CA GLN A 319 14.25 -1.07 -17.33
C GLN A 319 14.08 -2.47 -17.93
N MET A 320 13.35 -3.38 -17.26
CA MET A 320 13.07 -4.71 -17.81
C MET A 320 12.21 -4.63 -19.05
N LYS A 321 11.20 -3.76 -19.05
CA LYS A 321 10.37 -3.52 -20.24
C LYS A 321 11.21 -3.09 -21.45
N LYS A 322 12.09 -2.09 -21.28
CA LYS A 322 13.00 -1.63 -22.36
C LYS A 322 13.85 -2.77 -22.92
N LYS A 323 14.32 -3.68 -22.07
CA LYS A 323 15.13 -4.83 -22.48
C LYS A 323 14.32 -5.88 -23.25
N LEU A 324 13.06 -6.09 -22.88
CA LEU A 324 12.22 -7.15 -23.44
C LEU A 324 11.48 -6.74 -24.71
N ASN A 325 11.16 -5.46 -24.90
CA ASN A 325 10.36 -4.98 -26.04
C ASN A 325 11.11 -3.93 -26.87
N PRO A 326 11.71 -4.32 -28.02
CA PRO A 326 12.42 -3.40 -28.92
C PRO A 326 11.49 -2.63 -29.88
N ILE A 327 10.17 -2.88 -29.83
CA ILE A 327 9.20 -2.16 -30.65
C ILE A 327 9.04 -0.75 -30.07
N VAL A 328 8.94 0.25 -30.95
CA VAL A 328 8.76 1.66 -30.57
C VAL A 328 7.42 2.19 -31.06
N ASP A 329 6.87 3.21 -30.39
CA ASP A 329 5.72 3.91 -30.94
C ASP A 329 6.12 4.56 -32.26
N CYS A 330 5.22 4.49 -33.24
CA CYS A 330 5.40 5.12 -34.53
C CYS A 330 4.10 5.80 -34.96
N LEU A 331 4.19 7.10 -35.23
CA LEU A 331 3.11 7.95 -35.70
C LEU A 331 3.56 8.65 -36.97
N THR A 332 2.71 8.63 -38.01
CA THR A 332 3.01 9.35 -39.25
C THR A 332 1.93 10.36 -39.57
N LEU A 333 2.34 11.51 -40.10
CA LEU A 333 1.47 12.60 -40.54
C LEU A 333 1.82 12.95 -41.98
N ALA A 334 0.84 13.44 -42.74
CA ALA A 334 1.14 14.15 -43.97
C ALA A 334 0.55 15.56 -43.96
N THR A 335 1.39 16.54 -44.29
CA THR A 335 0.96 17.94 -44.38
C THR A 335 0.13 18.21 -45.63
N CYS A 336 -0.61 19.32 -45.63
CA CYS A 336 -1.21 19.87 -46.83
C CYS A 336 -0.19 20.73 -47.60
N GLN A 337 -0.35 20.89 -48.91
CA GLN A 337 0.54 21.71 -49.78
C GLN A 337 0.84 23.15 -49.31
N LYS A 338 0.07 23.70 -48.36
CA LYS A 338 0.25 25.08 -47.85
C LYS A 338 0.84 25.14 -46.44
N CYS A 339 1.44 24.05 -45.97
CA CYS A 339 2.04 24.00 -44.63
C CYS A 339 3.43 24.64 -44.65
N ASN A 340 3.59 25.72 -43.89
CA ASN A 340 4.88 26.40 -43.69
C ASN A 340 5.42 26.15 -42.29
N ASP A 341 4.54 26.06 -41.30
CA ASP A 341 4.92 25.90 -39.90
C ASP A 341 4.12 24.77 -39.26
N MET A 342 4.83 23.90 -38.55
CA MET A 342 4.25 22.82 -37.79
C MET A 342 4.55 22.99 -36.31
N VAL A 343 3.50 23.01 -35.50
CA VAL A 343 3.58 23.03 -34.04
C VAL A 343 2.84 21.81 -33.51
N LEU A 344 3.58 20.93 -32.84
CA LEU A 344 3.06 19.71 -32.24
C LEU A 344 3.28 19.75 -30.73
N GLN A 345 2.39 19.08 -30.02
CA GLN A 345 2.54 18.81 -28.60
C GLN A 345 2.37 17.33 -28.34
N LEU A 346 3.28 16.78 -27.55
CA LEU A 346 3.32 15.36 -27.22
C LEU A 346 3.41 15.18 -25.71
N LYS A 347 2.77 14.13 -25.22
CA LYS A 347 2.81 13.72 -23.82
C LYS A 347 3.30 12.29 -23.73
N VAL A 348 4.29 12.06 -22.87
CA VAL A 348 4.88 10.74 -22.62
C VAL A 348 4.56 10.25 -21.20
N MET A 349 4.34 8.94 -21.08
CA MET A 349 4.07 8.29 -19.79
C MET A 349 5.31 8.09 -18.94
N MET A 350 6.49 8.16 -19.55
CA MET A 350 7.76 8.04 -18.87
C MET A 350 8.82 8.82 -19.64
N ASN A 351 9.97 9.07 -19.00
CA ASN A 351 11.07 9.75 -19.65
C ASN A 351 11.53 8.94 -20.87
N ALA A 352 11.38 9.52 -22.06
CA ALA A 352 11.68 8.88 -23.33
C ALA A 352 12.28 9.89 -24.30
N ILE A 353 13.03 9.40 -25.26
CA ILE A 353 13.52 10.18 -26.39
C ILE A 353 12.47 10.10 -27.49
N VAL A 354 12.02 11.25 -27.96
CA VAL A 354 11.12 11.37 -29.11
C VAL A 354 11.94 11.89 -30.27
N THR A 355 12.00 11.12 -31.35
CA THR A 355 12.66 11.48 -32.60
C THR A 355 11.58 11.85 -33.62
N ILE A 356 11.75 13.01 -34.26
CA ILE A 356 10.84 13.58 -35.24
C ILE A 356 11.60 13.79 -36.53
N GLU A 357 11.22 13.04 -37.56
CA GLU A 357 11.67 13.23 -38.94
C GLU A 357 10.63 14.15 -39.61
N TRP A 358 11.00 15.38 -39.96
CA TRP A 358 10.05 16.41 -40.43
C TRP A 358 9.62 16.26 -41.90
N GLY A 359 10.29 15.38 -42.64
CA GLY A 359 9.98 15.05 -44.04
C GLY A 359 10.65 15.95 -45.08
N ASP A 360 11.46 16.92 -44.65
CA ASP A 360 12.27 17.83 -45.49
C ASP A 360 13.78 17.58 -45.37
N GLY A 361 14.18 16.48 -44.71
CA GLY A 361 15.56 16.11 -44.42
C GLY A 361 16.00 16.47 -43.00
N GLU A 362 15.29 17.36 -42.32
CA GLU A 362 15.58 17.70 -40.93
C GLU A 362 15.04 16.65 -39.96
N THR A 363 15.81 16.38 -38.90
CA THR A 363 15.44 15.45 -37.83
C THR A 363 15.77 16.07 -36.48
N GLU A 364 14.79 16.05 -35.57
CA GLU A 364 14.93 16.51 -34.20
C GLU A 364 14.83 15.31 -33.24
N SER A 365 15.65 15.26 -32.20
CA SER A 365 15.50 14.29 -31.11
C SER A 365 15.55 15.02 -29.78
N VAL A 366 14.47 14.95 -29.02
CA VAL A 366 14.38 15.65 -27.74
C VAL A 366 13.93 14.66 -26.65
N LYS A 367 14.45 14.85 -25.44
CA LYS A 367 14.18 14.01 -24.27
C LYS A 367 13.00 14.59 -23.51
N TRP A 368 11.85 13.92 -23.56
CA TRP A 368 10.67 14.32 -22.79
C TRP A 368 10.72 13.78 -21.38
N LYS A 369 10.17 14.58 -20.46
CA LYS A 369 9.90 14.16 -19.09
C LYS A 369 8.47 13.62 -18.96
N VAL A 370 8.32 12.67 -18.06
CA VAL A 370 7.04 12.04 -17.73
C VAL A 370 5.93 13.06 -17.42
N ASP A 371 4.73 12.78 -17.90
CA ASP A 371 3.46 13.46 -17.56
C ASP A 371 3.32 14.94 -17.93
N ASP A 372 4.34 15.55 -18.53
CA ASP A 372 4.26 16.91 -19.10
C ASP A 372 3.97 16.87 -20.60
N TRP A 373 3.15 17.81 -21.08
CA TRP A 373 3.01 18.10 -22.50
C TRP A 373 4.21 18.96 -22.94
N GLY A 374 5.11 18.40 -23.74
CA GLY A 374 6.15 19.22 -24.37
C GLY A 374 5.79 19.57 -25.80
N GLN A 375 6.37 20.65 -26.29
CA GLN A 375 6.06 21.26 -27.58
C GLN A 375 7.30 21.24 -28.48
N VAL A 376 7.07 20.99 -29.76
CA VAL A 376 8.06 21.12 -30.83
C VAL A 376 7.52 22.03 -31.93
N ARG A 377 8.44 22.68 -32.64
CA ARG A 377 8.12 23.62 -33.71
C ARG A 377 9.09 23.40 -34.86
N HIS A 378 8.57 23.40 -36.07
CA HIS A 378 9.36 23.32 -37.29
C HIS A 378 8.83 24.28 -38.33
N SER A 379 9.74 24.99 -39.00
CA SER A 379 9.42 25.91 -40.08
C SER A 379 10.07 25.40 -41.36
N TYR A 380 9.25 25.12 -42.36
CA TYR A 380 9.68 24.63 -43.66
C TYR A 380 10.19 25.78 -44.54
N GLN A 381 11.24 25.53 -45.31
CA GLN A 381 11.81 26.52 -46.24
C GLN A 381 10.83 26.93 -47.35
N SER A 382 9.90 26.04 -47.72
CA SER A 382 8.84 26.34 -48.68
C SER A 382 7.51 25.70 -48.25
N PRO A 383 6.36 26.25 -48.67
CA PRO A 383 5.07 25.59 -48.49
C PRO A 383 5.05 24.26 -49.25
N GLY A 384 4.74 23.16 -48.58
CA GLY A 384 4.87 21.85 -49.21
C GLY A 384 4.07 20.72 -48.56
N TYR A 385 4.11 19.58 -49.26
CA TYR A 385 3.65 18.30 -48.74
C TYR A 385 4.84 17.57 -48.13
N TYR A 386 4.79 17.31 -46.83
CA TYR A 386 5.82 16.68 -46.04
C TYR A 386 5.24 15.48 -45.29
N CYS A 387 6.01 14.39 -45.25
CA CYS A 387 5.68 13.22 -44.45
C CYS A 387 6.45 13.30 -43.14
N ILE A 388 5.75 13.58 -42.05
CA ILE A 388 6.35 13.68 -40.72
C ILE A 388 6.25 12.31 -40.06
N THR A 389 7.37 11.79 -39.56
CA THR A 389 7.40 10.54 -38.78
C THR A 389 7.88 10.83 -37.37
N ILE A 390 7.12 10.39 -36.39
CA ILE A 390 7.44 10.53 -34.97
C ILE A 390 7.64 9.14 -34.39
N LYS A 391 8.81 8.91 -33.79
CA LYS A 391 9.18 7.66 -33.12
C LYS A 391 9.58 7.94 -31.68
N THR A 392 9.30 7.00 -30.80
CA THR A 392 9.86 6.97 -29.44
C THR A 392 11.03 6.00 -29.37
N ASP A 393 11.79 5.99 -28.27
CA ASP A 393 12.77 4.94 -27.95
C ASP A 393 12.15 3.77 -27.16
N GLU A 394 10.82 3.77 -26.98
CA GLU A 394 10.06 2.80 -26.18
C GLU A 394 8.61 2.63 -26.67
N GLU A 395 8.06 1.42 -26.71
CA GLU A 395 6.64 1.18 -27.03
C GLU A 395 5.66 1.70 -25.97
N ASN A 396 4.49 2.15 -26.44
CA ASN A 396 3.33 2.55 -25.63
C ASN A 396 3.65 3.68 -24.62
N VAL A 397 4.65 4.50 -24.91
CA VAL A 397 5.06 5.63 -24.09
C VAL A 397 4.39 6.92 -24.56
N LEU A 398 4.12 7.08 -25.85
CA LEU A 398 3.35 8.20 -26.36
C LEU A 398 1.88 8.05 -25.96
N THR A 399 1.43 8.91 -25.03
CA THR A 399 0.08 8.84 -24.45
C THR A 399 -0.81 9.98 -24.86
N GLY A 400 -0.23 11.11 -25.26
CA GLY A 400 -0.96 12.26 -25.76
C GLY A 400 -0.31 12.81 -27.01
N PHE A 401 -1.13 13.11 -28.00
CA PHE A 401 -0.70 13.76 -29.23
C PHE A 401 -1.67 14.89 -29.57
N HIS A 402 -1.14 16.10 -29.78
CA HIS A 402 -1.90 17.28 -30.11
C HIS A 402 -1.24 18.07 -31.25
N ILE A 403 -2.03 18.37 -32.28
CA ILE A 403 -1.62 19.22 -33.39
C ILE A 403 -2.12 20.64 -33.12
N VAL A 404 -1.19 21.55 -32.82
CA VAL A 404 -1.50 22.94 -32.50
C VAL A 404 -1.68 23.76 -33.79
N SER A 405 -0.88 23.50 -34.82
CA SER A 405 -1.03 24.18 -36.12
C SER A 405 -2.39 23.90 -36.74
N HIS A 406 -3.05 24.90 -37.31
CA HIS A 406 -4.37 24.75 -37.94
C HIS A 406 -4.26 24.45 -39.44
N LYS A 407 -5.20 23.64 -39.97
CA LYS A 407 -5.29 23.27 -41.39
C LYS A 407 -3.97 22.74 -41.99
N ALA A 408 -3.12 22.17 -41.15
CA ALA A 408 -1.74 21.84 -41.51
C ALA A 408 -1.63 20.43 -42.08
N ILE A 409 -2.44 19.47 -41.59
CA ILE A 409 -2.37 18.07 -42.02
C ILE A 409 -3.61 17.59 -42.79
N CYS A 410 -3.40 16.65 -43.72
CA CYS A 410 -4.46 15.97 -44.46
C CYS A 410 -4.60 14.47 -44.14
N SER A 411 -3.59 13.85 -43.55
CA SER A 411 -3.64 12.47 -43.07
C SER A 411 -2.81 12.27 -41.80
N ILE A 412 -3.19 11.26 -41.03
CA ILE A 412 -2.54 10.82 -39.80
C ILE A 412 -2.72 9.31 -39.67
N ASP A 413 -1.65 8.61 -39.31
CA ASP A 413 -1.67 7.22 -38.87
C ASP A 413 -1.09 7.09 -37.46
N VAL A 414 -1.93 6.60 -36.55
CA VAL A 414 -1.62 6.32 -35.14
C VAL A 414 -1.60 4.82 -34.84
N SER A 415 -1.59 3.97 -35.87
CA SER A 415 -1.70 2.52 -35.72
C SER A 415 -0.52 1.89 -34.96
N GLY A 416 0.64 2.55 -34.97
CA GLY A 416 1.83 2.19 -34.19
C GLY A 416 1.83 2.72 -32.75
N CYS A 417 0.80 3.47 -32.32
CA CYS A 417 0.76 4.13 -31.02
C CYS A 417 -0.36 3.56 -30.14
N LYS A 418 -0.25 2.28 -29.76
CA LYS A 418 -1.31 1.60 -28.97
C LYS A 418 -1.48 2.22 -27.58
N GLY A 419 -0.45 2.92 -27.09
CA GLY A 419 -0.44 3.61 -25.82
C GLY A 419 -1.23 4.93 -25.75
N LEU A 420 -1.75 5.43 -26.88
CA LEU A 420 -2.45 6.70 -26.90
C LEU A 420 -3.72 6.69 -26.05
N THR A 421 -3.80 7.66 -25.15
CA THR A 421 -4.96 7.94 -24.30
C THR A 421 -5.67 9.25 -24.70
N HIS A 422 -4.91 10.20 -25.29
CA HIS A 422 -5.40 11.48 -25.79
C HIS A 422 -4.96 11.70 -27.24
N LEU A 423 -5.92 11.96 -28.12
CA LEU A 423 -5.66 12.35 -29.50
C LEU A 423 -6.43 13.63 -29.83
N LEU A 424 -5.70 14.73 -29.99
CA LEU A 424 -6.24 16.05 -30.25
C LEU A 424 -5.78 16.53 -31.65
N CYS A 425 -6.67 16.44 -32.63
CA CYS A 425 -6.44 16.89 -34.00
C CYS A 425 -7.52 17.89 -34.46
N PRO A 426 -7.76 18.98 -33.71
CA PRO A 426 -8.79 19.95 -34.06
C PRO A 426 -8.42 20.75 -35.32
N ASN A 427 -9.43 21.13 -36.10
CA ASN A 427 -9.33 22.08 -37.22
C ASN A 427 -8.27 21.71 -38.28
N GLN A 428 -8.12 20.42 -38.58
CA GLN A 428 -7.26 19.93 -39.66
C GLN A 428 -8.07 19.66 -40.95
N MET A 429 -7.42 19.14 -41.99
CA MET A 429 -8.06 18.83 -43.27
C MET A 429 -8.32 17.32 -43.45
N LEU A 430 -8.45 16.56 -42.35
CA LEU A 430 -8.58 15.10 -42.37
C LEU A 430 -9.89 14.68 -43.05
N LYS A 431 -9.78 13.85 -44.09
CA LYS A 431 -10.94 13.23 -44.77
C LYS A 431 -11.28 11.85 -44.21
N GLN A 432 -10.27 11.16 -43.68
CA GLN A 432 -10.35 9.84 -43.08
C GLN A 432 -9.35 9.72 -41.93
N MET A 433 -9.63 8.80 -41.01
CA MET A 433 -8.76 8.44 -39.89
C MET A 433 -9.10 7.01 -39.47
N SER A 434 -8.09 6.21 -39.18
CA SER A 434 -8.26 4.89 -38.58
C SER A 434 -7.82 4.92 -37.13
N LEU A 435 -8.67 4.43 -36.24
CA LEU A 435 -8.40 4.33 -34.80
C LEU A 435 -8.41 2.86 -34.31
N SER A 436 -8.33 1.90 -35.24
CA SER A 436 -8.58 0.47 -34.97
C SER A 436 -7.60 -0.20 -34.02
N LYS A 437 -6.40 0.39 -33.82
CA LYS A 437 -5.34 -0.13 -32.92
C LYS A 437 -5.12 0.74 -31.66
N THR A 438 -6.01 1.68 -31.37
CA THR A 438 -5.89 2.63 -30.24
C THR A 438 -6.85 2.26 -29.10
N GLU A 439 -6.67 1.07 -28.54
CA GLU A 439 -7.63 0.46 -27.59
C GLU A 439 -7.72 1.20 -26.24
N TYR A 440 -6.67 1.94 -25.88
CA TYR A 440 -6.59 2.75 -24.66
C TYR A 440 -7.05 4.20 -24.83
N LEU A 441 -7.47 4.59 -26.04
CA LEU A 441 -7.90 5.95 -26.32
C LEU A 441 -9.13 6.30 -25.48
N SER A 442 -9.02 7.35 -24.68
CA SER A 442 -10.04 7.80 -23.71
C SER A 442 -10.60 9.17 -24.05
N VAL A 443 -9.79 10.02 -24.69
CA VAL A 443 -10.12 11.38 -25.10
C VAL A 443 -9.78 11.56 -26.58
N LEU A 444 -10.78 11.94 -27.38
CA LEU A 444 -10.64 12.21 -28.80
C LEU A 444 -11.22 13.58 -29.15
N ASP A 445 -10.41 14.43 -29.76
CA ASP A 445 -10.88 15.65 -30.42
C ASP A 445 -10.46 15.62 -31.90
N VAL A 446 -11.44 15.58 -32.79
CA VAL A 446 -11.27 15.69 -34.24
C VAL A 446 -12.21 16.74 -34.81
N HIS A 447 -12.63 17.72 -34.01
CA HIS A 447 -13.56 18.73 -34.47
C HIS A 447 -12.98 19.57 -35.62
N GLY A 448 -13.83 20.11 -36.49
CA GLY A 448 -13.40 21.02 -37.55
C GLY A 448 -12.61 20.36 -38.69
N ASN A 449 -12.80 19.06 -38.89
CA ASN A 449 -12.19 18.29 -39.97
C ASN A 449 -13.17 18.07 -41.14
N ARG A 450 -12.80 17.21 -42.09
CA ARG A 450 -13.62 16.84 -43.26
C ARG A 450 -14.07 15.37 -43.22
N LEU A 451 -14.18 14.79 -42.03
CA LEU A 451 -14.54 13.39 -41.85
C LEU A 451 -16.00 13.15 -42.25
N GLN A 452 -16.23 12.22 -43.16
CA GLN A 452 -17.59 11.79 -43.54
C GLN A 452 -18.10 10.62 -42.72
N ARG A 453 -17.16 9.80 -42.19
CA ARG A 453 -17.43 8.68 -41.31
C ARG A 453 -16.29 8.56 -40.29
N ILE A 454 -16.59 8.00 -39.12
CA ILE A 454 -15.58 7.62 -38.13
C ILE A 454 -15.97 6.30 -37.48
N ASN A 455 -14.99 5.41 -37.28
CA ASN A 455 -15.20 4.11 -36.66
C ASN A 455 -14.49 4.06 -35.30
N LEU A 456 -15.30 3.96 -34.25
CA LEU A 456 -14.92 3.95 -32.83
C LEU A 456 -15.20 2.60 -32.16
N ARG A 457 -15.45 1.53 -32.94
CA ARG A 457 -15.79 0.20 -32.38
C ARG A 457 -14.65 -0.45 -31.59
N LYS A 458 -13.41 -0.07 -31.86
CA LYS A 458 -12.19 -0.63 -31.26
C LYS A 458 -11.60 0.28 -30.17
N ASN A 459 -12.39 1.23 -29.66
CA ASN A 459 -11.98 2.16 -28.61
C ASN A 459 -12.91 2.00 -27.39
N PRO A 460 -12.84 0.87 -26.68
CA PRO A 460 -13.78 0.52 -25.61
C PRO A 460 -13.67 1.41 -24.37
N LEU A 461 -12.62 2.23 -24.26
CA LEU A 461 -12.38 3.16 -23.15
C LEU A 461 -12.66 4.63 -23.52
N LEU A 462 -13.15 4.91 -24.73
CA LEU A 462 -13.33 6.27 -25.23
C LEU A 462 -14.55 6.93 -24.57
N THR A 463 -14.32 7.77 -23.55
CA THR A 463 -15.39 8.43 -22.77
C THR A 463 -15.63 9.87 -23.19
N ILE A 464 -14.65 10.54 -23.80
CA ILE A 464 -14.75 11.92 -24.26
C ILE A 464 -14.51 12.01 -25.77
N VAL A 465 -15.48 12.57 -26.51
CA VAL A 465 -15.40 12.68 -27.99
C VAL A 465 -15.93 14.03 -28.48
N ASP A 466 -15.07 14.87 -29.05
CA ASP A 466 -15.48 15.97 -29.91
C ASP A 466 -15.25 15.61 -31.38
N CYS A 467 -16.34 15.45 -32.13
CA CYS A 467 -16.31 15.27 -33.58
C CYS A 467 -17.20 16.26 -34.30
N SER A 468 -17.48 17.39 -33.65
CA SER A 468 -18.28 18.48 -34.20
C SER A 468 -17.62 19.10 -35.44
N ASN A 469 -18.38 19.92 -36.18
CA ASN A 469 -17.85 20.62 -37.37
C ASN A 469 -17.22 19.67 -38.42
N ASN A 470 -17.80 18.49 -38.59
CA ASN A 470 -17.41 17.54 -39.62
C ASN A 470 -18.64 17.14 -40.45
N PRO A 471 -18.50 16.84 -41.76
CA PRO A 471 -19.59 16.34 -42.59
C PRO A 471 -19.99 14.88 -42.28
N LEU A 472 -19.90 14.44 -41.01
CA LEU A 472 -20.15 13.07 -40.56
C LEU A 472 -21.59 12.65 -40.85
N GLN A 473 -21.74 11.61 -41.66
CA GLN A 473 -23.01 10.94 -41.94
C GLN A 473 -23.19 9.69 -41.08
N LYS A 474 -22.08 9.12 -40.57
CA LYS A 474 -22.08 7.90 -39.76
C LYS A 474 -20.97 7.94 -38.71
N ILE A 475 -21.32 7.63 -37.47
CA ILE A 475 -20.38 7.27 -36.40
C ILE A 475 -20.64 5.80 -36.09
N GLU A 476 -19.63 4.95 -36.28
CA GLU A 476 -19.71 3.56 -35.87
C GLU A 476 -19.15 3.40 -34.46
N ALA A 477 -19.90 2.75 -33.59
CA ALA A 477 -19.48 2.43 -32.24
C ALA A 477 -20.09 1.08 -31.85
N VAL A 478 -19.63 0.51 -30.73
CA VAL A 478 -20.30 -0.63 -30.10
C VAL A 478 -21.75 -0.27 -29.73
N LYS A 479 -22.55 -1.27 -29.34
CA LYS A 479 -23.98 -1.05 -29.05
C LYS A 479 -24.16 -0.01 -27.94
N HIS A 480 -23.36 -0.12 -26.88
CA HIS A 480 -23.38 0.71 -25.68
C HIS A 480 -21.99 1.31 -25.40
N PRO A 481 -21.52 2.32 -26.15
CA PRO A 481 -20.19 2.90 -25.92
C PRO A 481 -20.18 3.73 -24.62
N PRO A 482 -19.01 3.95 -23.98
CA PRO A 482 -18.92 4.64 -22.70
C PRO A 482 -18.90 6.18 -22.82
N PHE A 483 -19.36 6.73 -23.96
CA PHE A 483 -19.38 8.18 -24.21
C PHE A 483 -20.12 8.91 -23.09
N SER A 484 -19.40 9.77 -22.37
CA SER A 484 -19.87 10.55 -21.23
C SER A 484 -19.88 12.04 -21.57
N LEU A 485 -18.88 12.54 -22.29
CA LEU A 485 -18.88 13.90 -22.82
C LEU A 485 -18.73 13.83 -24.33
N MET A 486 -19.67 14.41 -25.06
CA MET A 486 -19.65 14.32 -26.52
C MET A 486 -20.11 15.62 -27.18
N CYS A 487 -19.49 15.99 -28.29
CA CYS A 487 -20.01 17.02 -29.18
C CYS A 487 -20.16 16.48 -30.61
N ILE A 488 -21.38 16.58 -31.13
CA ILE A 488 -21.77 16.18 -32.50
C ILE A 488 -22.43 17.35 -33.26
N ARG A 489 -22.23 18.59 -32.79
CA ARG A 489 -22.77 19.79 -33.43
C ARG A 489 -22.23 19.94 -34.84
N LYS A 490 -23.04 20.51 -35.73
CA LYS A 490 -22.69 20.74 -37.14
C LYS A 490 -22.19 19.48 -37.86
N THR A 491 -22.73 18.31 -37.49
CA THR A 491 -22.61 17.04 -38.22
C THR A 491 -23.81 16.79 -39.12
N ARG A 492 -23.62 15.98 -40.16
CA ARG A 492 -24.67 15.51 -41.09
C ARG A 492 -25.36 14.22 -40.62
N LEU A 493 -25.29 13.92 -39.32
CA LEU A 493 -25.96 12.75 -38.74
C LEU A 493 -27.48 12.90 -38.79
N GLY A 494 -28.17 11.82 -39.19
CA GLY A 494 -29.62 11.76 -39.14
C GLY A 494 -30.18 11.90 -37.72
N THR A 495 -31.43 12.34 -37.61
CA THR A 495 -32.11 12.60 -36.32
C THR A 495 -32.12 11.40 -35.39
N LYS A 496 -32.35 10.19 -35.92
CA LYS A 496 -32.30 8.92 -35.15
C LYS A 496 -30.91 8.66 -34.56
N ALA A 497 -29.85 8.89 -35.33
CA ALA A 497 -28.48 8.73 -34.85
C ALA A 497 -28.14 9.75 -33.76
N LYS A 498 -28.53 11.02 -33.96
CA LYS A 498 -28.39 12.06 -32.94
C LYS A 498 -29.11 11.66 -31.65
N ARG A 499 -30.39 11.31 -31.70
CA ARG A 499 -31.17 10.85 -30.51
C ARG A 499 -30.51 9.67 -29.80
N ARG A 500 -30.00 8.68 -30.54
CA ARG A 500 -29.25 7.54 -29.97
C ARG A 500 -28.04 8.02 -29.16
N PHE A 501 -27.24 8.95 -29.67
CA PHE A 501 -26.08 9.48 -28.93
C PHE A 501 -26.46 10.32 -27.72
N HIS A 502 -27.58 11.07 -27.78
CA HIS A 502 -28.11 11.75 -26.58
C HIS A 502 -28.48 10.73 -25.50
N GLU A 503 -29.13 9.62 -25.85
CA GLU A 503 -29.46 8.56 -24.90
C GLU A 503 -28.22 7.89 -24.33
N ILE A 504 -27.25 7.52 -25.17
CA ILE A 504 -25.97 6.91 -24.76
C ILE A 504 -25.28 7.79 -23.71
N VAL A 505 -25.12 9.08 -24.01
CA VAL A 505 -24.42 10.01 -23.14
C VAL A 505 -25.16 10.20 -21.81
N ARG A 506 -26.48 10.31 -21.84
CA ARG A 506 -27.31 10.36 -20.63
C ARG A 506 -27.18 9.11 -19.77
N LEU A 507 -27.12 7.92 -20.39
CA LEU A 507 -26.97 6.64 -19.68
C LEU A 507 -25.59 6.48 -19.05
N ASN A 508 -24.57 7.19 -19.52
CA ASN A 508 -23.26 7.25 -18.89
C ASN A 508 -23.12 8.43 -17.90
N ALA A 509 -24.24 8.92 -17.34
CA ALA A 509 -24.29 10.08 -16.42
C ALA A 509 -23.61 11.34 -16.99
N GLY A 510 -23.60 11.45 -18.32
CA GLY A 510 -22.89 12.46 -19.08
C GLY A 510 -23.79 13.50 -19.73
N ARG A 511 -23.22 14.35 -20.59
CA ARG A 511 -23.96 15.35 -21.37
C ARG A 511 -23.32 15.69 -22.71
N LEU A 512 -24.13 16.17 -23.63
CA LEU A 512 -23.62 16.78 -24.86
C LEU A 512 -23.14 18.20 -24.58
N LEU A 513 -22.05 18.58 -25.23
CA LEU A 513 -21.39 19.88 -25.04
C LEU A 513 -21.39 20.73 -26.32
N SER A 514 -20.84 21.94 -26.21
CA SER A 514 -20.47 22.77 -27.35
C SER A 514 -19.15 22.31 -27.97
N GLU A 515 -18.89 22.79 -29.17
CA GLU A 515 -17.62 22.58 -29.90
C GLU A 515 -16.41 23.13 -29.14
N GLY A 516 -15.27 22.46 -29.23
CA GLY A 516 -13.98 22.91 -28.69
C GLY A 516 -13.83 22.77 -27.17
N PHE A 517 -14.57 21.84 -26.55
CA PHE A 517 -14.54 21.66 -25.10
C PHE A 517 -13.35 20.82 -24.60
N VAL A 518 -12.65 20.13 -25.51
CA VAL A 518 -11.52 19.26 -25.22
C VAL A 518 -10.22 20.03 -25.42
N ASN A 519 -9.27 19.86 -24.50
CA ASN A 519 -7.93 20.43 -24.57
C ASN A 519 -6.93 19.55 -23.80
N GLN A 520 -5.67 19.98 -23.71
CA GLN A 520 -4.58 19.24 -23.08
C GLN A 520 -4.78 18.97 -21.57
N LEU A 521 -5.65 19.75 -20.91
CA LEU A 521 -5.99 19.65 -19.49
C LEU A 521 -7.23 18.78 -19.24
N THR A 522 -7.87 18.29 -20.30
CA THR A 522 -9.06 17.44 -20.18
C THR A 522 -8.66 16.10 -19.57
N GLU A 523 -9.09 15.85 -18.33
CA GLU A 523 -8.83 14.56 -17.68
C GLU A 523 -9.72 13.46 -18.29
N PRO A 524 -9.19 12.26 -18.54
CA PRO A 524 -9.98 11.09 -18.91
C PRO A 524 -11.06 10.79 -17.88
N LEU A 525 -12.26 10.44 -18.37
CA LEU A 525 -13.32 9.92 -17.52
C LEU A 525 -13.28 8.39 -17.52
N LEU A 526 -13.63 7.80 -16.38
CA LEU A 526 -13.81 6.37 -16.23
C LEU A 526 -15.21 5.94 -16.72
N PRO A 527 -15.36 4.76 -17.35
CA PRO A 527 -16.68 4.24 -17.70
C PRO A 527 -17.54 3.95 -16.45
N THR A 528 -18.86 4.11 -16.59
CA THR A 528 -19.82 3.82 -15.50
C THR A 528 -20.07 2.32 -15.31
N LEU A 529 -20.59 1.91 -14.15
CA LEU A 529 -20.99 0.50 -13.96
C LEU A 529 -22.04 0.05 -14.99
N LEU A 530 -22.96 0.93 -15.36
CA LEU A 530 -23.97 0.61 -16.37
C LEU A 530 -23.35 0.28 -17.73
N PHE A 531 -22.25 0.93 -18.11
CA PHE A 531 -21.49 0.57 -19.30
C PHE A 531 -21.01 -0.89 -19.24
N TYR A 532 -20.37 -1.29 -18.14
CA TYR A 532 -19.87 -2.66 -17.98
C TYR A 532 -21.01 -3.67 -18.04
N ILE A 533 -22.11 -3.44 -17.32
CA ILE A 533 -23.28 -4.34 -17.31
C ILE A 533 -23.89 -4.49 -18.71
N LYS A 534 -24.05 -3.39 -19.46
CA LYS A 534 -24.65 -3.41 -20.80
C LYS A 534 -23.75 -4.05 -21.87
N ASN A 535 -22.44 -4.10 -21.66
CA ASN A 535 -21.46 -4.67 -22.58
C ASN A 535 -20.92 -6.05 -22.13
N SER A 536 -21.61 -6.72 -21.22
CA SER A 536 -21.32 -8.10 -20.83
C SER A 536 -22.51 -9.01 -21.13
N THR A 537 -22.27 -10.32 -21.16
CA THR A 537 -23.33 -11.34 -21.14
C THR A 537 -23.55 -11.84 -19.71
N TRP A 538 -24.66 -12.54 -19.43
CA TRP A 538 -24.85 -13.14 -18.11
C TRP A 538 -23.88 -14.29 -17.90
N GLU A 539 -23.63 -15.06 -18.95
CA GLU A 539 -22.70 -16.19 -18.99
C GLU A 539 -21.29 -15.77 -18.59
N ASP A 540 -20.77 -14.68 -19.18
CA ASP A 540 -19.44 -14.16 -18.85
C ASP A 540 -19.38 -13.62 -17.41
N VAL A 541 -20.46 -12.98 -16.95
CA VAL A 541 -20.55 -12.44 -15.58
C VAL A 541 -20.57 -13.57 -14.55
N LEU A 542 -21.35 -14.63 -14.81
CA LEU A 542 -21.43 -15.80 -13.95
C LEU A 542 -20.09 -16.52 -13.88
N ALA A 543 -19.39 -16.69 -15.01
CA ALA A 543 -18.05 -17.28 -15.03
C ALA A 543 -17.06 -16.47 -14.16
N CYS A 544 -17.11 -15.14 -14.24
CA CYS A 544 -16.28 -14.28 -13.38
C CYS A 544 -16.64 -14.41 -11.89
N LEU A 545 -17.94 -14.51 -11.56
CA LEU A 545 -18.41 -14.71 -10.19
C LEU A 545 -17.91 -16.05 -9.62
N GLN A 546 -18.03 -17.14 -10.39
CA GLN A 546 -17.61 -18.47 -9.97
C GLN A 546 -16.08 -18.59 -9.83
N GLN A 547 -15.32 -17.94 -10.71
CA GLN A 547 -13.85 -17.96 -10.64
C GLN A 547 -13.30 -17.22 -9.42
N LYS A 548 -13.99 -16.17 -8.98
CA LYS A 548 -13.51 -15.29 -7.89
C LYS A 548 -14.14 -15.61 -6.53
N ASN A 549 -15.30 -16.28 -6.52
CA ASN A 549 -16.08 -16.56 -5.32
C ASN A 549 -16.49 -18.04 -5.30
N GLU A 550 -15.79 -18.84 -4.50
CA GLU A 550 -16.22 -20.22 -4.20
C GLU A 550 -17.26 -20.28 -3.06
N ASP A 551 -17.80 -19.14 -2.64
CA ASP A 551 -18.72 -19.07 -1.51
C ASP A 551 -20.17 -19.46 -1.86
N SER A 552 -20.93 -19.77 -0.83
CA SER A 552 -22.34 -20.15 -0.93
C SER A 552 -23.25 -19.04 -1.50
N LYS A 553 -22.80 -17.77 -1.46
CA LYS A 553 -23.56 -16.62 -1.97
C LYS A 553 -23.77 -16.74 -3.47
N VAL A 554 -22.74 -17.11 -4.23
CA VAL A 554 -22.84 -17.29 -5.68
C VAL A 554 -23.52 -18.60 -6.03
N ASN A 555 -23.04 -19.71 -5.47
CA ASN A 555 -23.46 -21.06 -5.89
C ASN A 555 -24.95 -21.35 -5.62
N ASN A 556 -25.50 -20.85 -4.51
CA ASN A 556 -26.90 -21.10 -4.15
C ASN A 556 -27.90 -20.09 -4.73
N ASN A 557 -27.42 -18.98 -5.30
CA ASN A 557 -28.29 -17.85 -5.68
C ASN A 557 -28.17 -17.40 -7.14
N PHE A 558 -27.62 -18.24 -8.02
CA PHE A 558 -27.44 -17.90 -9.44
C PHE A 558 -28.72 -17.36 -10.11
N THR A 559 -29.89 -17.93 -9.79
CA THR A 559 -31.18 -17.48 -10.33
C THR A 559 -31.53 -16.06 -9.88
N VAL A 560 -31.28 -15.74 -8.61
CA VAL A 560 -31.53 -14.41 -8.04
C VAL A 560 -30.57 -13.39 -8.64
N LEU A 561 -29.28 -13.73 -8.70
CA LEU A 561 -28.24 -12.91 -9.32
C LEU A 561 -28.54 -12.61 -10.78
N HIS A 562 -28.99 -13.61 -11.55
CA HIS A 562 -29.40 -13.41 -12.94
C HIS A 562 -30.58 -12.45 -13.05
N LYS A 563 -31.60 -12.60 -12.19
CA LYS A 563 -32.77 -11.70 -12.16
C LYS A 563 -32.36 -10.25 -11.88
N VAL A 564 -31.46 -10.04 -10.91
CA VAL A 564 -30.91 -8.71 -10.61
C VAL A 564 -30.12 -8.18 -11.81
N TYR A 565 -29.22 -8.97 -12.38
CA TYR A 565 -28.43 -8.59 -13.55
C TYR A 565 -29.33 -8.17 -14.73
N ALA A 566 -30.37 -8.94 -15.04
CA ALA A 566 -31.32 -8.62 -16.10
C ALA A 566 -32.05 -7.29 -15.85
N LEU A 567 -32.45 -7.03 -14.61
CA LEU A 567 -33.06 -5.76 -14.20
C LEU A 567 -32.08 -4.58 -14.37
N LEU A 568 -30.86 -4.71 -13.82
CA LEU A 568 -29.82 -3.69 -13.92
C LEU A 568 -29.43 -3.41 -15.39
N LYS A 569 -29.37 -4.45 -16.22
CA LYS A 569 -29.07 -4.30 -17.66
C LYS A 569 -30.18 -3.55 -18.40
N ALA A 570 -31.43 -3.71 -17.97
CA ALA A 570 -32.58 -3.02 -18.55
C ALA A 570 -32.70 -1.54 -18.11
N TYR A 571 -31.97 -1.10 -17.08
CA TYR A 571 -32.06 0.28 -16.57
C TYR A 571 -31.85 1.34 -17.66
N ARG A 572 -32.67 2.40 -17.57
CA ARG A 572 -32.70 3.55 -18.49
C ARG A 572 -32.47 4.90 -17.81
N HIS A 573 -32.27 4.93 -16.50
CA HIS A 573 -32.09 6.15 -15.73
C HIS A 573 -30.97 5.96 -14.73
N VAL A 574 -29.96 6.82 -14.79
CA VAL A 574 -28.86 6.85 -13.84
C VAL A 574 -28.81 8.22 -13.19
N THR A 575 -28.36 8.26 -11.94
CA THR A 575 -28.11 9.50 -11.20
C THR A 575 -26.59 9.66 -11.07
N PRO A 576 -26.03 10.85 -11.33
CA PRO A 576 -24.59 11.08 -11.17
C PRO A 576 -24.12 10.78 -9.74
N CYS A 577 -22.88 10.33 -9.62
CA CYS A 577 -22.24 10.19 -8.31
C CYS A 577 -22.21 11.56 -7.61
N PRO A 578 -22.73 11.67 -6.36
CA PRO A 578 -22.78 12.96 -5.66
C PRO A 578 -21.39 13.47 -5.27
N TYR A 579 -20.40 12.58 -5.19
CA TYR A 579 -19.03 12.92 -4.88
C TYR A 579 -18.32 13.53 -6.08
N LYS A 580 -17.78 14.72 -5.89
CA LYS A 580 -16.93 15.36 -6.89
C LYS A 580 -15.71 14.46 -7.14
N ASN A 581 -15.53 14.02 -8.38
CA ASN A 581 -14.51 13.05 -8.78
C ASN A 581 -14.62 11.71 -8.04
N GLY A 582 -15.83 11.32 -7.63
CA GLY A 582 -16.09 10.02 -7.01
C GLY A 582 -16.15 8.89 -8.03
N PHE A 583 -15.64 7.72 -7.64
CA PHE A 583 -15.62 6.50 -8.43
C PHE A 583 -15.75 5.28 -7.52
N MET A 584 -16.13 4.13 -8.08
CA MET A 584 -16.07 2.85 -7.40
C MET A 584 -14.72 2.20 -7.63
N TRP A 585 -14.06 1.83 -6.56
CA TRP A 585 -12.85 1.02 -6.57
C TRP A 585 -13.27 -0.43 -6.41
N ALA A 586 -13.04 -1.25 -7.43
CA ALA A 586 -13.30 -2.70 -7.41
C ALA A 586 -11.98 -3.48 -7.42
N SER A 587 -11.74 -4.31 -6.40
CA SER A 587 -10.58 -5.21 -6.32
C SER A 587 -10.98 -6.53 -5.68
N GLY A 588 -10.88 -7.62 -6.44
CA GLY A 588 -11.44 -8.90 -6.03
C GLY A 588 -12.92 -8.75 -5.67
N THR A 589 -13.33 -9.28 -4.52
CA THR A 589 -14.71 -9.25 -4.02
C THR A 589 -15.11 -7.94 -3.37
N TRP A 590 -14.15 -7.02 -3.20
CA TRP A 590 -14.33 -5.78 -2.47
C TRP A 590 -14.60 -4.62 -3.43
N VAL A 591 -15.70 -3.90 -3.20
CA VAL A 591 -16.06 -2.70 -3.96
C VAL A 591 -16.45 -1.59 -3.01
N VAL A 592 -15.79 -0.44 -3.13
CA VAL A 592 -16.10 0.77 -2.33
C VAL A 592 -16.16 2.02 -3.18
N ILE A 593 -16.85 3.04 -2.67
CA ILE A 593 -16.78 4.37 -3.25
C ILE A 593 -15.52 5.08 -2.72
N ALA A 594 -14.73 5.60 -3.65
CA ALA A 594 -13.55 6.40 -3.40
C ALA A 594 -13.68 7.74 -4.13
N HIS A 595 -12.81 8.68 -3.78
CA HIS A 595 -12.75 9.98 -4.44
C HIS A 595 -11.31 10.47 -4.59
N LYS A 596 -11.08 11.26 -5.64
CA LYS A 596 -9.80 11.90 -5.93
C LYS A 596 -9.82 13.33 -5.42
N PHE A 597 -8.87 13.70 -4.56
CA PHE A 597 -8.75 15.05 -4.01
C PHE A 597 -7.29 15.50 -3.93
N LYS A 598 -7.09 16.82 -3.77
CA LYS A 598 -5.77 17.42 -3.62
C LYS A 598 -5.47 17.59 -2.13
N THR A 599 -4.36 17.05 -1.64
CA THR A 599 -3.96 17.19 -0.23
C THR A 599 -3.62 18.65 0.06
N LYS A 600 -4.01 19.13 1.24
CA LYS A 600 -3.68 20.50 1.69
C LYS A 600 -2.18 20.66 1.96
N ARG A 601 -1.51 19.62 2.49
CA ARG A 601 -0.11 19.65 2.94
C ARG A 601 0.90 19.64 1.80
N THR A 602 0.71 18.78 0.79
CA THR A 602 1.69 18.59 -0.29
C THR A 602 1.21 19.13 -1.64
N GLY A 603 -0.08 19.48 -1.75
CA GLY A 603 -0.69 19.80 -3.05
C GLY A 603 -0.75 18.60 -4.00
N GLN A 604 -0.42 17.41 -3.52
CA GLN A 604 -0.46 16.18 -4.30
C GLN A 604 -1.91 15.74 -4.48
N ILE A 605 -2.21 15.18 -5.64
CA ILE A 605 -3.47 14.50 -5.87
C ILE A 605 -3.37 13.10 -5.26
N VAL A 606 -4.31 12.75 -4.39
CA VAL A 606 -4.42 11.42 -3.79
C VAL A 606 -5.83 10.87 -3.98
N GLU A 607 -5.92 9.56 -3.91
CA GLU A 607 -7.18 8.82 -3.87
C GLU A 607 -7.35 8.24 -2.47
N SER A 608 -8.54 8.39 -1.91
CA SER A 608 -8.91 7.77 -0.64
C SER A 608 -10.30 7.18 -0.75
N GLN A 609 -10.52 6.14 0.05
CA GLN A 609 -11.87 5.74 0.42
C GLN A 609 -12.55 6.91 1.14
N ALA A 610 -13.84 7.11 0.92
CA ALA A 610 -14.58 8.18 1.58
C ALA A 610 -14.59 7.94 3.10
N LEU A 611 -14.13 8.94 3.88
CA LEU A 611 -14.07 8.90 5.35
C LEU A 611 -15.34 9.55 5.93
N GLU A 612 -16.46 8.84 5.88
CA GLU A 612 -17.63 9.08 6.72
C GLU A 612 -18.22 7.69 7.00
N GLU A 613 -18.55 7.41 8.26
CA GLU A 613 -19.03 6.12 8.73
C GLU A 613 -20.18 5.58 7.84
N GLU A 614 -19.98 4.37 7.29
CA GLU A 614 -20.91 3.55 6.48
C GLU A 614 -21.35 4.09 5.10
N PHE A 615 -20.49 3.94 4.08
CA PHE A 615 -20.87 4.13 2.67
C PHE A 615 -20.87 2.83 1.88
N TYR A 616 -21.75 1.92 2.30
CA TYR A 616 -21.91 0.64 1.64
C TYR A 616 -22.78 0.75 0.39
N LEU A 617 -22.41 0.04 -0.68
CA LEU A 617 -23.22 -0.08 -1.89
C LEU A 617 -24.66 -0.57 -1.58
N TYR A 618 -24.84 -1.32 -0.50
CA TYR A 618 -26.14 -1.83 -0.10
C TYR A 618 -27.12 -0.80 0.47
N GLU A 619 -26.69 0.44 0.72
CA GLU A 619 -27.58 1.51 1.21
C GLU A 619 -27.93 2.54 0.13
N ARG A 620 -27.34 2.41 -1.06
CA ARG A 620 -27.42 3.42 -2.12
C ARG A 620 -28.35 2.98 -3.24
N PRO A 621 -29.10 3.90 -3.87
CA PRO A 621 -30.01 3.52 -4.92
C PRO A 621 -29.25 2.97 -6.13
N TRP A 622 -29.77 1.92 -6.76
CA TRP A 622 -29.12 1.28 -7.91
C TRP A 622 -28.88 2.27 -9.05
N SER A 623 -29.74 3.28 -9.25
CA SER A 623 -29.53 4.33 -10.25
C SER A 623 -28.23 5.12 -10.05
N MET A 624 -27.82 5.34 -8.79
CA MET A 624 -26.57 6.04 -8.47
C MET A 624 -25.38 5.13 -8.66
N ILE A 625 -25.45 3.90 -8.17
CA ILE A 625 -24.37 2.91 -8.32
C ILE A 625 -24.09 2.66 -9.81
N LEU A 626 -25.15 2.46 -10.61
CA LEU A 626 -25.06 2.29 -12.06
C LEU A 626 -24.46 3.52 -12.77
N GLY A 627 -24.73 4.73 -12.28
CA GLY A 627 -24.19 5.98 -12.80
C GLY A 627 -22.79 6.32 -12.27
N THR A 628 -22.25 5.54 -11.33
CA THR A 628 -20.95 5.80 -10.73
C THR A 628 -19.84 5.22 -11.62
N PRO A 629 -18.79 6.00 -11.94
CA PRO A 629 -17.64 5.50 -12.67
C PRO A 629 -16.95 4.36 -11.93
N VAL A 630 -16.53 3.31 -12.61
CA VAL A 630 -15.76 2.22 -12.01
C VAL A 630 -14.31 2.40 -12.37
N LYS A 631 -13.46 2.59 -11.35
CA LYS A 631 -12.02 2.52 -11.54
C LYS A 631 -11.66 1.07 -11.67
N VAL A 632 -11.22 0.76 -12.88
CA VAL A 632 -10.68 -0.54 -13.22
C VAL A 632 -9.31 -0.66 -12.57
N TRP A 633 -9.25 -1.33 -11.42
CA TRP A 633 -8.00 -1.52 -10.68
C TRP A 633 -6.88 -2.14 -11.53
N ASP A 634 -7.26 -3.05 -12.43
CA ASP A 634 -6.33 -3.81 -13.27
C ASP A 634 -6.20 -3.31 -14.72
N ASN A 635 -6.85 -2.20 -15.13
CA ASN A 635 -6.52 -1.54 -16.40
C ASN A 635 -5.32 -0.68 -16.14
N ARG A 636 -4.22 -1.41 -16.09
CA ARG A 636 -2.88 -0.90 -15.98
C ARG A 636 -2.62 -0.02 -17.20
N LEU A 637 -1.75 0.96 -16.98
CA LEU A 637 -1.39 1.96 -17.99
C LEU A 637 -0.98 1.24 -19.28
N PRO A 638 -1.26 1.81 -20.47
CA PRO A 638 -1.03 1.15 -21.75
C PRO A 638 0.37 0.52 -21.95
N PHE A 639 1.38 0.99 -21.22
CA PHE A 639 2.75 0.49 -21.23
C PHE A 639 2.96 -0.83 -20.46
N MET A 640 2.02 -1.25 -19.62
CA MET A 640 2.18 -2.39 -18.70
C MET A 640 1.74 -3.72 -19.32
N MET A 641 1.11 -3.69 -20.52
CA MET A 641 0.76 -4.87 -21.32
C MET A 641 0.00 -5.98 -20.56
N LEU A 642 -0.84 -5.61 -19.59
CA LEU A 642 -1.69 -6.61 -18.94
C LEU A 642 -2.96 -6.85 -19.73
N PRO A 643 -3.44 -8.11 -19.76
CA PRO A 643 -4.78 -8.38 -20.23
C PRO A 643 -5.74 -7.54 -19.37
N GLN A 644 -6.44 -6.61 -20.00
CA GLN A 644 -7.55 -5.92 -19.35
C GLN A 644 -8.55 -6.99 -18.89
N HIS A 645 -9.04 -6.88 -17.65
CA HIS A 645 -10.17 -7.72 -17.28
C HIS A 645 -11.34 -7.42 -18.22
N PRO A 646 -12.10 -8.44 -18.63
CA PRO A 646 -13.26 -8.23 -19.47
C PRO A 646 -14.28 -7.38 -18.72
N ASN A 647 -15.16 -6.69 -19.46
CA ASN A 647 -16.26 -5.91 -18.86
C ASN A 647 -17.09 -6.72 -17.86
N ALA A 648 -17.20 -8.03 -18.07
CA ALA A 648 -17.92 -8.96 -17.22
C ALA A 648 -17.36 -9.06 -15.80
N TYR A 649 -16.04 -8.88 -15.62
CA TYR A 649 -15.43 -8.88 -14.30
C TYR A 649 -15.92 -7.70 -13.45
N TYR A 650 -15.91 -6.48 -13.98
CA TYR A 650 -16.39 -5.29 -13.24
C TYR A 650 -17.88 -5.37 -12.96
N ALA A 651 -18.66 -5.87 -13.93
CA ALA A 651 -20.08 -6.13 -13.73
C ALA A 651 -20.30 -7.17 -12.62
N ALA A 652 -19.52 -8.25 -12.59
CA ALA A 652 -19.60 -9.31 -11.59
C ALA A 652 -19.26 -8.82 -10.17
N MET A 653 -18.11 -8.18 -9.99
CA MET A 653 -17.64 -7.77 -8.65
C MET A 653 -18.56 -6.71 -8.03
N CYS A 654 -19.11 -5.80 -8.84
CA CYS A 654 -20.11 -4.85 -8.38
C CYS A 654 -21.47 -5.53 -8.11
N LEU A 655 -21.93 -6.43 -9.00
CA LEU A 655 -23.19 -7.16 -8.80
C LEU A 655 -23.19 -7.96 -7.50
N TYR A 656 -22.05 -8.61 -7.19
CA TYR A 656 -21.87 -9.38 -5.97
C TYR A 656 -22.13 -8.55 -4.71
N ASN A 657 -21.76 -7.27 -4.70
CA ASN A 657 -21.98 -6.36 -3.57
C ASN A 657 -23.38 -5.69 -3.62
N MET A 658 -23.91 -5.43 -4.82
CA MET A 658 -25.19 -4.76 -5.00
C MET A 658 -26.40 -5.59 -4.53
N VAL A 659 -26.29 -6.91 -4.48
CA VAL A 659 -27.38 -7.78 -4.00
C VAL A 659 -27.56 -7.78 -2.50
N ASP A 660 -26.60 -7.23 -1.75
CA ASP A 660 -26.76 -7.00 -0.30
C ASP A 660 -27.70 -5.81 -0.02
N ASN A 661 -28.09 -5.05 -1.06
CA ASN A 661 -29.00 -3.91 -0.96
C ASN A 661 -30.45 -4.32 -0.68
N ASN A 662 -30.76 -4.58 0.58
CA ASN A 662 -32.09 -5.01 1.02
C ASN A 662 -33.20 -4.04 0.60
N THR A 663 -32.92 -2.73 0.53
CA THR A 663 -33.89 -1.70 0.14
C THR A 663 -34.28 -1.83 -1.33
N GLU A 664 -33.30 -1.89 -2.25
CA GLU A 664 -33.54 -2.07 -3.68
C GLU A 664 -34.09 -3.46 -4.01
N MET A 665 -33.60 -4.50 -3.33
CA MET A 665 -34.11 -5.87 -3.50
C MET A 665 -35.60 -5.96 -3.14
N LYS A 666 -36.02 -5.37 -2.00
CA LYS A 666 -37.44 -5.27 -1.60
C LYS A 666 -38.26 -4.44 -2.59
N LYS A 667 -37.76 -3.27 -2.98
CA LYS A 667 -38.42 -2.38 -3.96
C LYS A 667 -38.74 -3.08 -5.28
N HIS A 668 -37.86 -4.00 -5.71
CA HIS A 668 -38.04 -4.77 -6.94
C HIS A 668 -38.65 -6.17 -6.73
N LYS A 669 -39.14 -6.49 -5.52
CA LYS A 669 -39.75 -7.80 -5.18
C LYS A 669 -38.81 -8.98 -5.52
N ILE A 670 -37.54 -8.84 -5.17
CA ILE A 670 -36.52 -9.86 -5.36
C ILE A 670 -36.29 -10.55 -4.01
N PRO A 671 -36.29 -11.90 -3.95
CA PRO A 671 -36.02 -12.62 -2.71
C PRO A 671 -34.62 -12.28 -2.19
N LYS A 672 -34.45 -12.36 -0.87
CA LYS A 672 -33.14 -12.23 -0.25
C LYS A 672 -32.21 -13.36 -0.70
N ILE A 673 -30.93 -13.03 -0.80
CA ILE A 673 -29.87 -14.00 -1.03
C ILE A 673 -29.75 -14.91 0.19
N THR A 674 -29.64 -16.21 -0.03
CA THR A 674 -29.36 -17.18 1.02
C THR A 674 -27.86 -17.38 1.14
N TYR A 675 -27.30 -17.10 2.31
CA TYR A 675 -25.95 -17.54 2.64
C TYR A 675 -26.05 -18.99 3.14
N GLY A 676 -25.10 -19.85 2.77
CA GLY A 676 -25.03 -21.22 3.27
C GLY A 676 -25.00 -21.22 4.80
N LYS A 677 -25.55 -22.29 5.43
CA LYS A 677 -25.83 -22.42 6.87
C LYS A 677 -25.00 -21.46 7.75
N GLU A 678 -25.66 -20.43 8.28
CA GLU A 678 -25.28 -19.90 9.58
C GLU A 678 -25.28 -21.12 10.53
N SER A 679 -24.10 -21.52 11.00
CA SER A 679 -24.03 -22.49 12.09
C SER A 679 -24.71 -21.83 13.28
N CYS A 680 -25.78 -22.46 13.77
CA CYS A 680 -26.31 -22.16 15.09
C CYS A 680 -25.24 -22.32 16.16
#